data_AF-A0A926IPJ2-F1
#
_entry.id   AF-A0A926IPJ2-F1
#
_cell.length_a   1.000
_cell.length_b   1.000
_cell.length_c   1.000
_cell.angle_alpha   90.00
_cell.angle_beta   90.00
_cell.angle_gamma   90.00
#
_symmetry.space_group_name_H-M   'P 1'
#
loop_
_entity.id
_entity.type
_entity.pdbx_description
1 polymer ?
#
loop_
_entity_poly.entity_id
_entity_poly.type
_entity_poly.pdbx_seq_one_letter_code
_entity_poly.pdbx_strand_id
1 'polypeptide(L)'
;MKKILWSVFLLTAAIFTSCSLDDNSQFASAGNGKLIVNFSIQDPTSGMATRAAIAPEAGEENVKTLDLIFFQSNSNGTGDFKGWKELMATSSTPLEMNTDMTFDFSDLGLNMADAYDILVVANMGNNYLPIDGSQTLDDWKAEIKSKNFKEVKAEIQVFMAGTATDAPEYTTKPLESEALLMSTSLRKESQDTKIGIVLKRSVSRFDIYNSAKGYTLESVAVWNAYPSLFVWDGEPNAFDKEAVRIARLYGVESDAGAAIVGKLYAFENYVVAPKQNDGLTTCLIIRVKNGDTGMVSYHRANVHPLGSGQSLKRNNVYKLTINSIKKEGYTTELEAYKGEVASLSYSINYWDMDSHGTVQFDGDNILAIPTKKVMFTPNGGNYDLGIFTFGEGTLSVSKKILDNGFSVSLNGKTLTVSATALNNVKDQRNGMVELSFGNLKATIDIVQLEGGDLYLELNPKTISHFTNDAGVAAPSIAVNSSGDWNATIYPPGAGAFFSFDQVGSAAVTDYDSSKSLNNTIPVYTHTANAGTSPRYGFLVVSLKEDPSVQSTMLLIQDGEPGFELTPYVNSIDFEYDGELTITGNNTNTFLVNPGLTTDGSTINGWTYILEGDNADAFEVRDMHDAADLKLNRLTVRAKKQNESSNTLKATLYLALEADPTVKSQVIAITQRPMSFSTGIVGNTLYVSENEDKTQTVNLQGGSSMRWIAELEQPEPALQHIYDVKMISETGTEMPWGTDYAMGTKFKIQLPKTLYKDANRDITYHVKLTLVGTDVTSRFAIVRTMLKPITINVANLYGGYGALGNSILSVFRNYGNYATFFGPKGVVYTPVTPTLPNNESNSAGVGASIPDDVNVLFSGRYATAASGYYDNLITWLENSPKKNRFAVVVLDNSASDNQALFAKFNSWGYTYRSNSGTSATWVTTHSNDSVWNYIVKNGPFSNYNPLQKIDFNALFYRDGISGTFDAPGSATKVLEVAGNGCSLSIDLQKRVIFLGDSQHTNTWTPVYNALATTTNNEYYGRGVLWATLWSIIYNTAQYGDHFTDAFR
;
A
#
# COMPACT_ATOMS: atom_id res chain seq x y z
N MET A 1 -74.93 60.14 32.09
CA MET A 1 -74.44 59.50 33.34
C MET A 1 -75.43 58.40 33.75
N LYS A 2 -74.96 57.22 34.20
CA LYS A 2 -75.71 55.96 34.50
C LYS A 2 -75.91 54.91 33.38
N LYS A 3 -75.05 54.86 32.35
CA LYS A 3 -74.86 53.63 31.53
C LYS A 3 -73.40 53.23 31.26
N ILE A 4 -72.43 53.91 31.87
CA ILE A 4 -70.99 53.57 31.77
C ILE A 4 -70.47 52.84 33.02
N LEU A 5 -71.26 52.77 34.11
CA LEU A 5 -70.81 52.16 35.36
C LEU A 5 -71.01 50.63 35.47
N TRP A 6 -71.69 49.98 34.53
CA TRP A 6 -71.91 48.54 34.57
C TRP A 6 -70.92 47.74 33.70
N SER A 7 -70.34 48.36 32.68
CA SER A 7 -69.29 47.73 31.84
C SER A 7 -67.90 47.78 32.50
N VAL A 8 -67.68 48.71 33.43
CA VAL A 8 -66.40 48.84 34.15
C VAL A 8 -66.31 47.88 35.34
N PHE A 9 -67.44 47.45 35.90
CA PHE A 9 -67.46 46.49 37.02
C PHE A 9 -67.31 45.02 36.60
N LEU A 10 -67.45 44.70 35.30
CA LEU A 10 -67.19 43.38 34.74
C LEU A 10 -65.76 43.21 34.19
N LEU A 11 -64.99 44.30 34.05
CA LEU A 11 -63.59 44.24 33.59
C LEU A 11 -62.56 44.29 34.72
N THR A 12 -62.92 44.76 35.91
CA THR A 12 -62.02 44.78 37.09
C THR A 12 -61.95 43.47 37.85
N ALA A 13 -62.87 42.52 37.60
CA ALA A 13 -62.78 41.15 38.10
C ALA A 13 -61.93 40.21 37.21
N ALA A 14 -61.44 40.69 36.07
CA ALA A 14 -60.59 39.91 35.15
C ALA A 14 -59.11 40.35 35.12
N ILE A 15 -58.73 41.40 35.85
CA ILE A 15 -57.39 42.04 35.73
C ILE A 15 -56.64 42.10 37.08
N PHE A 16 -57.19 41.54 38.16
CA PHE A 16 -56.46 41.35 39.44
C PHE A 16 -56.43 39.89 39.93
N THR A 17 -56.54 38.93 39.01
CA THR A 17 -56.14 37.52 39.21
C THR A 17 -55.16 37.08 38.12
N SER A 18 -53.90 37.47 38.26
CA SER A 18 -52.73 36.59 38.05
C SER A 18 -51.47 37.39 38.36
N CYS A 19 -50.63 36.87 39.27
CA CYS A 19 -49.46 37.48 39.95
C CYS A 19 -49.86 38.22 41.25
N SER A 20 -49.54 37.76 42.47
CA SER A 20 -48.33 37.07 42.93
C SER A 20 -48.58 36.07 44.08
N LEU A 21 -47.88 34.93 44.00
CA LEU A 21 -47.16 34.17 45.03
C LEU A 21 -47.86 33.59 46.28
N ASP A 22 -47.33 32.40 46.62
CA ASP A 22 -47.51 31.50 47.77
C ASP A 22 -48.77 30.60 47.78
N ASP A 23 -48.69 29.28 47.97
CA ASP A 23 -47.56 28.36 48.01
C ASP A 23 -48.12 26.92 47.98
N ASN A 24 -47.34 26.00 47.40
CA ASN A 24 -47.28 24.57 47.69
C ASN A 24 -48.57 23.72 47.78
N SER A 25 -48.76 22.87 46.77
CA SER A 25 -48.81 21.43 47.04
C SER A 25 -48.04 20.65 45.98
N GLN A 26 -46.77 20.37 46.31
CA GLN A 26 -46.08 19.09 46.10
C GLN A 26 -46.13 18.54 44.66
N PHE A 27 -45.13 18.76 43.82
CA PHE A 27 -43.74 18.36 44.05
C PHE A 27 -42.86 19.59 44.30
N ALA A 28 -42.52 19.93 45.54
CA ALA A 28 -41.38 19.35 46.24
C ALA A 28 -40.14 19.22 45.35
N SER A 29 -39.05 19.81 45.81
CA SER A 29 -37.68 19.35 45.51
C SER A 29 -37.63 17.82 45.56
N ALA A 30 -37.73 17.20 44.40
CA ALA A 30 -37.51 15.79 44.17
C ALA A 30 -37.07 15.70 42.71
N GLY A 31 -35.89 15.14 42.48
CA GLY A 31 -35.23 15.15 41.19
C GLY A 31 -36.13 14.61 40.07
N ASN A 32 -36.65 15.51 39.23
CA ASN A 32 -37.15 15.07 37.93
C ASN A 32 -35.91 14.80 37.09
N GLY A 33 -35.40 13.58 37.17
CA GLY A 33 -34.36 13.07 36.29
C GLY A 33 -34.78 13.04 34.82
N LYS A 34 -35.80 13.79 34.38
CA LYS A 34 -36.45 13.56 33.10
C LYS A 34 -35.83 14.41 31.98
N LEU A 35 -35.23 13.75 30.99
CA LEU A 35 -34.73 14.34 29.75
C LEU A 35 -35.73 14.13 28.61
N ILE A 36 -36.02 15.17 27.85
CA ILE A 36 -36.81 15.06 26.61
C ILE A 36 -35.85 14.84 25.43
N VAL A 37 -36.12 13.86 24.58
CA VAL A 37 -35.30 13.54 23.41
C VAL A 37 -36.19 13.48 22.17
N ASN A 38 -35.77 14.17 21.12
CA ASN A 38 -36.41 14.10 19.80
C ASN A 38 -35.45 13.43 18.82
N PHE A 39 -35.90 12.36 18.15
CA PHE A 39 -35.09 11.65 17.17
C PHE A 39 -35.51 12.01 15.76
N SER A 40 -34.57 12.22 14.87
CA SER A 40 -34.81 12.37 13.44
C SER A 40 -33.82 11.52 12.66
N ILE A 41 -34.16 11.20 11.42
CA ILE A 41 -33.28 10.45 10.53
C ILE A 41 -32.81 11.42 9.46
N GLN A 42 -31.50 11.47 9.21
CA GLN A 42 -30.98 12.29 8.14
C GLN A 42 -31.34 11.67 6.79
N ASP A 43 -31.99 12.46 5.93
CA ASP A 43 -32.23 12.05 4.55
C ASP A 43 -30.90 11.66 3.86
N PRO A 44 -30.92 10.59 3.04
CA PRO A 44 -29.76 10.25 2.23
C PRO A 44 -29.31 11.43 1.37
N THR A 45 -28.01 11.63 1.28
CA THR A 45 -27.41 12.70 0.46
C THR A 45 -26.59 12.13 -0.67
N SER A 46 -26.40 12.87 -1.77
CA SER A 46 -25.45 12.49 -2.82
C SER A 46 -24.09 13.17 -2.66
N GLY A 47 -23.51 13.16 -1.45
CA GLY A 47 -22.14 13.65 -1.21
C GLY A 47 -21.98 15.18 -1.23
N MET A 48 -21.17 15.68 -0.28
CA MET A 48 -20.79 17.08 0.00
C MET A 48 -21.88 18.17 -0.18
N ALA A 49 -22.81 18.20 0.78
CA ALA A 49 -23.42 19.40 1.37
C ALA A 49 -23.70 20.61 0.44
N THR A 50 -24.83 20.60 -0.28
CA THR A 50 -25.95 21.56 -0.09
C THR A 50 -27.23 21.19 -0.89
N ARG A 51 -28.23 20.67 -0.18
CA ARG A 51 -29.70 20.73 -0.44
C ARG A 51 -30.29 20.19 -1.76
N ALA A 52 -30.05 18.93 -2.07
CA ALA A 52 -31.12 18.06 -2.56
C ALA A 52 -31.13 16.77 -1.72
N ALA A 53 -31.99 16.71 -0.71
CA ALA A 53 -32.25 15.49 0.02
C ALA A 53 -32.85 14.46 -0.96
N ILE A 54 -32.25 13.28 -1.07
CA ILE A 54 -32.86 12.17 -1.80
C ILE A 54 -33.83 11.52 -0.83
N ALA A 55 -35.09 11.42 -1.22
CA ALA A 55 -36.09 10.78 -0.38
C ALA A 55 -35.65 9.35 -0.01
N PRO A 56 -35.80 8.95 1.26
CA PRO A 56 -35.58 7.58 1.66
C PRO A 56 -36.59 6.65 0.96
N GLU A 57 -36.15 5.44 0.66
CA GLU A 57 -37.00 4.40 0.10
C GLU A 57 -37.74 3.63 1.20
N ALA A 58 -38.76 2.86 0.81
CA ALA A 58 -39.62 2.15 1.74
C ALA A 58 -38.81 1.27 2.72
N GLY A 59 -39.05 1.48 4.02
CA GLY A 59 -38.41 0.77 5.11
C GLY A 59 -37.11 1.39 5.61
N GLU A 60 -36.43 2.23 4.82
CA GLU A 60 -35.12 2.79 5.18
C GLU A 60 -35.15 3.67 6.44
N GLU A 61 -36.32 4.19 6.83
CA GLU A 61 -36.53 5.02 8.03
C GLU A 61 -36.98 4.22 9.26
N ASN A 62 -37.12 2.90 9.15
CA ASN A 62 -37.64 2.09 10.24
C ASN A 62 -36.60 1.95 11.36
N VAL A 63 -37.03 2.23 12.60
CA VAL A 63 -36.25 2.00 13.81
C VAL A 63 -36.98 0.97 14.67
N LYS A 64 -36.46 -0.26 14.67
CA LYS A 64 -36.99 -1.40 15.44
C LYS A 64 -36.39 -1.46 16.86
N THR A 65 -35.11 -1.13 16.99
CA THR A 65 -34.41 -1.03 18.27
C THR A 65 -33.58 0.25 18.32
N LEU A 66 -33.40 0.80 19.52
CA LEU A 66 -32.62 2.02 19.75
C LEU A 66 -31.95 1.96 21.12
N ASP A 67 -30.63 2.02 21.12
CA ASP A 67 -29.80 2.02 22.32
C ASP A 67 -29.16 3.40 22.51
N LEU A 68 -29.33 3.96 23.71
CA LEU A 68 -28.64 5.17 24.17
C LEU A 68 -27.63 4.79 25.25
N ILE A 69 -26.37 5.14 25.04
CA ILE A 69 -25.24 4.73 25.85
C ILE A 69 -24.58 5.99 26.40
N PHE A 70 -24.57 6.13 27.72
CA PHE A 70 -24.17 7.35 28.41
C PHE A 70 -22.78 7.16 29.02
N PHE A 71 -21.89 8.09 28.72
CA PHE A 71 -20.54 8.19 29.27
C PHE A 71 -20.40 9.52 30.01
N GLN A 72 -19.51 9.54 31.01
CA GLN A 72 -19.14 10.79 31.66
C GLN A 72 -18.58 11.78 30.64
N SER A 73 -19.07 13.02 30.60
CA SER A 73 -18.47 14.00 29.69
C SER A 73 -17.20 14.61 30.29
N ASN A 74 -16.14 14.69 29.50
CA ASN A 74 -14.90 15.38 29.84
C ASN A 74 -14.23 15.96 28.57
N SER A 75 -13.28 16.87 28.75
CA SER A 75 -12.67 17.61 27.63
C SER A 75 -11.78 16.76 26.72
N ASN A 76 -11.36 15.57 27.16
CA ASN A 76 -10.46 14.68 26.45
C ASN A 76 -11.15 13.41 25.88
N GLY A 77 -12.46 13.24 26.11
CA GLY A 77 -13.27 12.11 25.64
C GLY A 77 -12.99 10.78 26.34
N THR A 78 -12.27 10.76 27.47
CA THR A 78 -11.91 9.53 28.21
C THR A 78 -12.90 9.19 29.32
N GLY A 79 -14.16 9.57 29.14
CA GLY A 79 -15.20 9.34 30.14
C GLY A 79 -15.62 7.89 30.24
N ASP A 80 -15.78 7.39 31.47
CA ASP A 80 -16.25 6.03 31.72
C ASP A 80 -17.76 5.88 31.48
N PHE A 81 -18.18 4.65 31.18
CA PHE A 81 -19.58 4.26 31.07
C PHE A 81 -20.38 4.60 32.34
N LYS A 82 -21.60 5.14 32.16
CA LYS A 82 -22.50 5.53 33.26
C LYS A 82 -23.88 4.88 33.20
N GLY A 83 -24.41 4.64 32.01
CA GLY A 83 -25.76 4.10 31.88
C GLY A 83 -26.10 3.66 30.46
N TRP A 84 -27.09 2.78 30.34
CA TRP A 84 -27.57 2.25 29.07
C TRP A 84 -29.09 2.22 29.06
N LYS A 85 -29.70 2.78 28.03
CA LYS A 85 -31.14 2.70 27.80
C LYS A 85 -31.42 2.03 26.47
N GLU A 86 -32.11 0.90 26.52
CA GLU A 86 -32.58 0.19 25.35
C GLU A 86 -34.08 0.47 25.16
N LEU A 87 -34.46 0.72 23.91
CA LEU A 87 -35.84 0.90 23.47
C LEU A 87 -36.13 -0.07 22.33
N MET A 88 -37.29 -0.70 22.40
CA MET A 88 -37.76 -1.66 21.39
C MET A 88 -39.13 -1.21 20.89
N ALA A 89 -39.25 -1.07 19.57
CA ALA A 89 -40.52 -0.76 18.95
C ALA A 89 -41.45 -1.98 19.04
N THR A 90 -42.68 -1.77 19.50
CA THR A 90 -43.75 -2.78 19.45
C THR A 90 -44.94 -2.23 18.68
N SER A 91 -45.85 -3.09 18.23
CA SER A 91 -47.08 -2.65 17.56
C SER A 91 -47.95 -1.73 18.41
N SER A 92 -47.82 -1.80 19.74
CA SER A 92 -48.52 -0.92 20.71
C SER A 92 -47.73 0.31 21.13
N THR A 93 -46.40 0.33 20.89
CA THR A 93 -45.49 1.43 21.25
C THR A 93 -44.44 1.60 20.14
N PRO A 94 -44.82 2.17 18.98
CA PRO A 94 -43.87 2.42 17.90
C PRO A 94 -42.84 3.48 18.33
N LEU A 95 -41.62 3.37 17.81
CA LEU A 95 -40.62 4.44 17.93
C LEU A 95 -40.84 5.44 16.79
N GLU A 96 -41.71 6.42 17.03
CA GLU A 96 -42.05 7.44 16.03
C GLU A 96 -40.96 8.52 15.95
N MET A 97 -40.33 8.65 14.79
CA MET A 97 -39.37 9.73 14.54
C MET A 97 -40.07 11.09 14.54
N ASN A 98 -39.31 12.14 14.85
CA ASN A 98 -39.71 13.53 15.00
C ASN A 98 -40.70 13.79 16.14
N THR A 99 -40.85 12.85 17.08
CA THR A 99 -41.68 13.00 18.28
C THR A 99 -40.83 13.14 19.54
N ASP A 100 -41.35 13.87 20.54
CA ASP A 100 -40.68 14.05 21.82
C ASP A 100 -40.90 12.83 22.72
N MET A 101 -39.81 12.18 23.13
CA MET A 101 -39.81 11.08 24.08
C MET A 101 -39.19 11.50 25.42
N THR A 102 -39.78 11.05 26.53
CA THR A 102 -39.29 11.39 27.89
C THR A 102 -38.54 10.22 28.50
N PHE A 103 -37.33 10.48 29.00
CA PHE A 103 -36.46 9.51 29.65
C PHE A 103 -36.19 9.91 31.09
N ASP A 104 -36.47 9.03 32.05
CA ASP A 104 -36.09 9.26 33.44
C ASP A 104 -34.67 8.73 33.70
N PHE A 105 -33.75 9.64 34.02
CA PHE A 105 -32.35 9.39 34.36
C PHE A 105 -32.22 8.69 35.71
N SER A 106 -33.19 8.86 36.61
CA SER A 106 -33.17 8.18 37.91
C SER A 106 -33.23 6.66 37.75
N ASP A 107 -33.94 6.16 36.73
CA ASP A 107 -34.00 4.74 36.37
C ASP A 107 -32.63 4.19 35.90
N LEU A 108 -31.73 5.07 35.47
CA LEU A 108 -30.41 4.74 34.93
C LEU A 108 -29.28 5.06 35.92
N GLY A 109 -29.59 5.60 37.10
CA GLY A 109 -28.59 6.09 38.06
C GLY A 109 -27.83 7.33 37.57
N LEU A 110 -28.39 8.07 36.61
CA LEU A 110 -27.81 9.29 36.05
C LEU A 110 -28.39 10.54 36.73
N ASN A 111 -27.64 11.64 36.73
CA ASN A 111 -28.05 12.92 37.28
C ASN A 111 -28.31 13.93 36.16
N MET A 112 -29.48 14.54 36.19
CA MET A 112 -29.90 15.50 35.18
C MET A 112 -28.99 16.74 35.10
N ALA A 113 -28.33 17.11 36.20
CA ALA A 113 -27.42 18.25 36.28
C ALA A 113 -26.00 17.96 35.76
N ASP A 114 -25.67 16.71 35.42
CA ASP A 114 -24.36 16.34 34.89
C ASP A 114 -24.35 16.37 33.36
N ALA A 115 -23.18 16.65 32.78
CA ALA A 115 -22.95 16.54 31.35
C ALA A 115 -22.59 15.10 30.97
N TYR A 116 -23.12 14.61 29.84
CA TYR A 116 -22.87 13.26 29.35
C TYR A 116 -22.56 13.26 27.85
N ASP A 117 -21.57 12.45 27.48
CA ASP A 117 -21.33 12.10 26.09
C ASP A 117 -22.20 10.87 25.77
N ILE A 118 -22.96 10.93 24.68
CA ILE A 118 -24.00 9.96 24.34
C ILE A 118 -23.68 9.33 23.00
N LEU A 119 -23.58 8.00 22.99
CA LEU A 119 -23.56 7.19 21.77
C LEU A 119 -24.93 6.60 21.54
N VAL A 120 -25.40 6.69 20.31
CA VAL A 120 -26.72 6.18 19.91
C VAL A 120 -26.55 5.21 18.77
N VAL A 121 -27.17 4.04 18.88
CA VAL A 121 -27.23 3.06 17.79
C VAL A 121 -28.65 2.53 17.65
N ALA A 122 -29.12 2.42 16.41
CA ALA A 122 -30.42 1.89 16.07
C ALA A 122 -30.26 0.62 15.22
N ASN A 123 -31.20 -0.31 15.39
CA ASN A 123 -31.28 -1.57 14.64
C ASN A 123 -30.05 -2.48 14.78
N MET A 124 -29.30 -2.39 15.88
CA MET A 124 -28.23 -3.34 16.18
C MET A 124 -28.81 -4.72 16.47
N GLY A 125 -28.15 -5.79 15.99
CA GLY A 125 -28.61 -7.16 16.17
C GLY A 125 -27.63 -8.19 15.61
N ASN A 126 -28.01 -9.48 15.67
CA ASN A 126 -27.12 -10.60 15.34
C ASN A 126 -26.56 -10.57 13.91
N ASN A 127 -27.28 -9.94 12.96
CA ASN A 127 -26.83 -9.83 11.56
C ASN A 127 -25.60 -8.91 11.39
N TYR A 128 -25.24 -8.16 12.43
CA TYR A 128 -24.10 -7.24 12.46
C TYR A 128 -22.93 -7.76 13.32
N LEU A 129 -23.00 -9.01 13.77
CA LEU A 129 -21.96 -9.69 14.56
C LEU A 129 -21.10 -10.62 13.68
N PRO A 130 -19.90 -11.03 14.15
CA PRO A 130 -19.07 -12.01 13.46
C PRO A 130 -19.80 -13.34 13.18
N ILE A 131 -19.67 -13.83 11.94
CA ILE A 131 -20.36 -15.02 11.43
C ILE A 131 -19.82 -16.32 12.06
N ASP A 132 -18.59 -16.29 12.54
CA ASP A 132 -17.94 -17.42 13.22
C ASP A 132 -18.52 -17.68 14.63
N GLY A 133 -19.44 -16.82 15.09
CA GLY A 133 -20.05 -16.91 16.41
C GLY A 133 -19.10 -16.55 17.55
N SER A 134 -17.97 -15.89 17.24
CA SER A 134 -16.97 -15.47 18.22
C SER A 134 -17.47 -14.42 19.21
N GLN A 135 -18.56 -13.72 18.89
CA GLN A 135 -19.14 -12.67 19.72
C GLN A 135 -20.67 -12.75 19.70
N THR A 136 -21.29 -12.70 20.89
CA THR A 136 -22.73 -12.54 21.05
C THR A 136 -23.12 -11.06 21.21
N LEU A 137 -24.41 -10.72 21.08
CA LEU A 137 -24.88 -9.35 21.30
C LEU A 137 -24.59 -8.89 22.74
N ASP A 138 -24.64 -9.80 23.71
CA ASP A 138 -24.31 -9.50 25.10
C ASP A 138 -22.81 -9.24 25.28
N ASP A 139 -21.94 -9.99 24.60
CA ASP A 139 -20.50 -9.74 24.59
C ASP A 139 -20.17 -8.37 23.97
N TRP A 140 -20.83 -8.02 22.86
CA TRP A 140 -20.70 -6.72 22.22
C TRP A 140 -21.13 -5.57 23.15
N LYS A 141 -22.29 -5.73 23.83
CA LYS A 141 -22.76 -4.78 24.85
C LYS A 141 -21.80 -4.69 26.05
N ALA A 142 -21.22 -5.82 26.48
CA ALA A 142 -20.28 -5.87 27.59
C ALA A 142 -18.95 -5.19 27.26
N GLU A 143 -18.47 -5.36 26.03
CA GLU A 143 -17.25 -4.72 25.55
C GLU A 143 -17.37 -3.19 25.58
N ILE A 144 -18.49 -2.63 25.12
CA ILE A 144 -18.75 -1.19 25.19
C ILE A 144 -18.75 -0.68 26.62
N LYS A 145 -19.36 -1.41 27.56
CA LYS A 145 -19.40 -1.04 28.98
C LYS A 145 -18.03 -1.05 29.65
N SER A 146 -17.06 -1.76 29.09
CA SER A 146 -15.71 -1.92 29.64
C SER A 146 -14.71 -0.83 29.19
N LYS A 147 -15.09 -0.01 28.20
CA LYS A 147 -14.23 0.98 27.55
C LYS A 147 -14.70 2.41 27.85
N ASN A 148 -13.84 3.40 27.64
CA ASN A 148 -14.25 4.81 27.69
C ASN A 148 -14.83 5.31 26.36
N PHE A 149 -15.48 6.49 26.37
CA PHE A 149 -16.18 7.06 25.21
C PHE A 149 -15.32 7.10 23.93
N LYS A 150 -14.06 7.56 24.04
CA LYS A 150 -13.13 7.66 22.91
C LYS A 150 -12.73 6.29 22.36
N GLU A 151 -12.43 5.33 23.23
CA GLU A 151 -12.09 3.95 22.84
C GLU A 151 -13.27 3.29 22.12
N VAL A 152 -14.49 3.44 22.65
CA VAL A 152 -15.70 2.87 22.04
C VAL A 152 -15.89 3.39 20.61
N LYS A 153 -15.73 4.70 20.39
CA LYS A 153 -15.81 5.29 19.04
C LYS A 153 -14.73 4.79 18.09
N ALA A 154 -13.53 4.52 18.60
CA ALA A 154 -12.37 4.15 17.79
C ALA A 154 -12.25 2.65 17.51
N GLU A 155 -12.82 1.78 18.36
CA GLU A 155 -12.53 0.34 18.33
C GLU A 155 -13.75 -0.53 18.01
N ILE A 156 -14.96 -0.09 18.34
CA ILE A 156 -16.14 -0.94 18.18
C ILE A 156 -16.58 -1.01 16.73
N GLN A 157 -16.57 -2.24 16.21
CA GLN A 157 -16.95 -2.58 14.86
C GLN A 157 -18.21 -3.45 14.79
N VAL A 158 -18.83 -3.42 13.62
CA VAL A 158 -19.88 -4.35 13.18
C VAL A 158 -19.44 -5.04 11.90
N PHE A 159 -20.02 -6.19 11.59
CA PHE A 159 -19.61 -7.07 10.50
C PHE A 159 -20.78 -7.41 9.58
N MET A 160 -20.49 -7.83 8.34
CA MET A 160 -21.48 -8.36 7.41
C MET A 160 -21.13 -9.77 6.95
N ALA A 161 -22.16 -10.53 6.60
CA ALA A 161 -22.03 -11.84 5.98
C ALA A 161 -22.18 -11.81 4.46
N GLY A 162 -21.29 -12.52 3.77
CA GLY A 162 -21.40 -12.80 2.35
C GLY A 162 -22.16 -14.08 2.05
N THR A 163 -22.43 -14.29 0.77
CA THR A 163 -23.02 -15.52 0.22
C THR A 163 -21.96 -16.29 -0.57
N ALA A 164 -22.23 -17.58 -0.84
CA ALA A 164 -21.33 -18.40 -1.64
C ALA A 164 -21.14 -17.84 -3.06
N THR A 165 -19.92 -17.93 -3.60
CA THR A 165 -19.59 -17.34 -4.91
C THR A 165 -20.06 -18.18 -6.10
N ASP A 166 -20.44 -19.44 -5.86
CA ASP A 166 -20.87 -20.45 -6.83
C ASP A 166 -22.39 -20.72 -6.82
N ALA A 167 -23.11 -20.22 -5.83
CA ALA A 167 -24.56 -20.31 -5.74
C ALA A 167 -25.17 -18.91 -5.54
N PRO A 168 -25.62 -18.23 -6.61
CA PRO A 168 -26.21 -16.91 -6.48
C PRO A 168 -27.58 -17.03 -5.81
N GLU A 169 -27.57 -16.96 -4.48
CA GLU A 169 -28.78 -16.85 -3.71
C GLU A 169 -29.28 -15.40 -3.77
N TYR A 170 -30.53 -15.21 -4.17
CA TYR A 170 -31.22 -13.92 -4.27
C TYR A 170 -32.35 -13.77 -3.22
N THR A 171 -32.52 -14.79 -2.38
CA THR A 171 -33.56 -14.87 -1.34
C THR A 171 -33.10 -14.36 0.02
N THR A 172 -31.81 -14.50 0.32
CA THR A 172 -31.22 -14.13 1.61
C THR A 172 -30.45 -12.82 1.48
N LYS A 173 -30.89 -11.78 2.21
CA LYS A 173 -30.21 -10.47 2.24
C LYS A 173 -29.61 -10.25 3.63
N PRO A 174 -28.28 -10.02 3.75
CA PRO A 174 -27.65 -9.68 5.01
C PRO A 174 -28.04 -8.28 5.50
N LEU A 175 -28.50 -7.40 4.60
CA LEU A 175 -28.96 -6.04 4.90
C LEU A 175 -30.40 -5.87 4.42
N GLU A 176 -31.31 -5.68 5.37
CA GLU A 176 -32.73 -5.43 5.09
C GLU A 176 -33.04 -3.94 5.23
N SER A 177 -33.78 -3.37 4.27
CA SER A 177 -34.11 -1.94 4.28
C SER A 177 -34.85 -1.54 5.56
N GLU A 178 -35.68 -2.43 6.11
CA GLU A 178 -36.45 -2.18 7.35
C GLU A 178 -35.65 -2.23 8.66
N ALA A 179 -34.36 -2.58 8.61
CA ALA A 179 -33.52 -2.76 9.79
C ALA A 179 -32.06 -2.34 9.53
N LEU A 180 -31.88 -1.24 8.78
CA LEU A 180 -30.55 -0.69 8.53
C LEU A 180 -29.96 -0.15 9.84
N LEU A 181 -28.72 -0.53 10.14
CA LEU A 181 -27.96 0.03 11.26
C LEU A 181 -27.85 1.56 11.08
N MET A 182 -28.13 2.30 12.14
CA MET A 182 -27.96 3.75 12.16
C MET A 182 -27.27 4.17 13.45
N SER A 183 -26.50 5.25 13.39
CA SER A 183 -25.77 5.72 14.56
C SER A 183 -25.56 7.23 14.53
N THR A 184 -25.29 7.77 15.72
CA THR A 184 -24.79 9.13 15.90
C THR A 184 -24.12 9.27 17.27
N SER A 185 -23.35 10.34 17.45
CA SER A 185 -22.78 10.70 18.74
C SER A 185 -23.03 12.18 19.01
N LEU A 186 -23.36 12.50 20.25
CA LEU A 186 -23.61 13.88 20.68
C LEU A 186 -23.26 14.04 22.16
N ARG A 187 -23.32 15.29 22.64
CA ARG A 187 -23.11 15.64 24.04
C ARG A 187 -24.35 16.33 24.58
N LYS A 188 -24.79 15.92 25.76
CA LYS A 188 -25.78 16.61 26.59
C LYS A 188 -25.03 17.45 27.61
N GLU A 189 -25.29 18.76 27.65
CA GLU A 189 -24.73 19.64 28.67
C GLU A 189 -25.55 19.60 29.98
N SER A 190 -24.97 20.10 31.06
CA SER A 190 -25.58 20.13 32.40
C SER A 190 -26.94 20.85 32.45
N GLN A 191 -27.14 21.87 31.60
CA GLN A 191 -28.38 22.65 31.52
C GLN A 191 -29.43 22.09 30.55
N ASP A 192 -29.08 21.12 29.72
CA ASP A 192 -29.97 20.66 28.65
C ASP A 192 -31.08 19.79 29.20
N THR A 193 -32.32 20.27 29.12
CA THR A 193 -33.53 19.50 29.47
C THR A 193 -34.22 18.88 28.27
N LYS A 194 -33.78 19.24 27.05
CA LYS A 194 -34.22 18.67 25.78
C LYS A 194 -33.05 18.56 24.80
N ILE A 195 -32.91 17.42 24.13
CA ILE A 195 -31.87 17.21 23.09
C ILE A 195 -32.48 16.66 21.79
N GLY A 196 -31.89 17.05 20.66
CA GLY A 196 -32.22 16.51 19.33
C GLY A 196 -31.16 15.52 18.87
N ILE A 197 -31.57 14.36 18.39
CA ILE A 197 -30.70 13.28 17.95
C ILE A 197 -30.98 13.00 16.47
N VAL A 198 -29.97 13.19 15.62
CA VAL A 198 -30.07 12.93 14.18
C VAL A 198 -29.29 11.67 13.84
N LEU A 199 -30.01 10.59 13.49
CA LEU A 199 -29.42 9.31 13.11
C LEU A 199 -28.99 9.30 11.64
N LYS A 200 -27.85 8.67 11.37
CA LYS A 200 -27.37 8.42 10.00
C LYS A 200 -27.28 6.93 9.74
N ARG A 201 -27.74 6.50 8.57
CA ARG A 201 -27.58 5.11 8.12
C ARG A 201 -26.10 4.79 7.92
N SER A 202 -25.70 3.60 8.35
CA SER A 202 -24.32 3.11 8.28
C SER A 202 -23.95 2.50 6.92
N VAL A 203 -24.81 2.62 5.90
CA VAL A 203 -24.67 1.98 4.58
C VAL A 203 -24.67 3.00 3.45
N SER A 204 -24.05 2.63 2.33
CA SER A 204 -24.26 3.24 1.01
C SER A 204 -25.35 2.48 0.25
N ARG A 205 -26.23 3.19 -0.45
CA ARG A 205 -27.31 2.65 -1.30
C ARG A 205 -26.92 2.67 -2.78
N PHE A 206 -27.24 1.62 -3.52
CA PHE A 206 -27.02 1.54 -4.97
C PHE A 206 -28.35 1.41 -5.71
N ASP A 207 -28.64 2.37 -6.59
CA ASP A 207 -29.86 2.38 -7.39
C ASP A 207 -29.52 2.15 -8.87
N ILE A 208 -30.09 1.11 -9.48
CA ILE A 208 -29.69 0.60 -10.80
C ILE A 208 -30.81 0.79 -11.81
N TYR A 209 -30.48 1.50 -12.88
CA TYR A 209 -31.37 1.82 -13.99
C TYR A 209 -30.82 1.24 -15.28
N ASN A 210 -31.71 0.82 -16.19
CA ASN A 210 -31.32 0.32 -17.50
C ASN A 210 -31.83 1.24 -18.61
N SER A 211 -30.91 1.81 -19.39
CA SER A 211 -31.19 2.59 -20.59
C SER A 211 -30.71 1.91 -21.89
N ALA A 212 -30.10 0.71 -21.78
CA ALA A 212 -29.64 -0.04 -22.94
C ALA A 212 -30.84 -0.65 -23.69
N LYS A 213 -31.12 -0.13 -24.89
CA LYS A 213 -32.19 -0.63 -25.76
C LYS A 213 -31.90 -2.08 -26.18
N GLY A 214 -32.94 -2.90 -26.19
CA GLY A 214 -32.84 -4.31 -26.57
C GLY A 214 -32.31 -5.22 -25.47
N TYR A 215 -32.08 -4.73 -24.25
CA TYR A 215 -31.67 -5.55 -23.10
C TYR A 215 -32.61 -5.35 -21.92
N THR A 216 -32.94 -6.43 -21.21
CA THR A 216 -33.77 -6.42 -20.00
C THR A 216 -32.89 -6.67 -18.78
N LEU A 217 -33.01 -5.85 -17.74
CA LEU A 217 -32.33 -6.08 -16.45
C LEU A 217 -33.01 -7.25 -15.73
N GLU A 218 -32.27 -8.27 -15.31
CA GLU A 218 -32.85 -9.44 -14.62
C GLU A 218 -32.44 -9.51 -13.14
N SER A 219 -31.19 -9.23 -12.80
CA SER A 219 -30.74 -9.17 -11.40
C SER A 219 -29.44 -8.38 -11.25
N VAL A 220 -29.12 -7.98 -10.01
CA VAL A 220 -27.86 -7.32 -9.66
C VAL A 220 -27.35 -7.86 -8.32
N ALA A 221 -26.05 -8.15 -8.23
CA ALA A 221 -25.37 -8.55 -6.99
C ALA A 221 -24.26 -7.57 -6.60
N VAL A 222 -24.10 -7.33 -5.30
CA VAL A 222 -23.00 -6.53 -4.74
C VAL A 222 -21.80 -7.44 -4.45
N TRP A 223 -20.63 -7.05 -4.96
CA TRP A 223 -19.36 -7.76 -4.83
C TRP A 223 -18.28 -6.81 -4.29
N ASN A 224 -17.22 -7.39 -3.69
CA ASN A 224 -16.15 -6.66 -3.00
C ASN A 224 -16.69 -5.69 -1.93
N ALA A 225 -17.64 -6.14 -1.11
CA ALA A 225 -18.09 -5.35 0.02
C ALA A 225 -17.01 -5.35 1.12
N TYR A 226 -16.83 -4.21 1.79
CA TYR A 226 -15.92 -4.13 2.93
C TYR A 226 -16.53 -4.91 4.10
N PRO A 227 -15.76 -5.76 4.82
CA PRO A 227 -16.32 -6.75 5.74
C PRO A 227 -16.81 -6.16 7.08
N SER A 228 -16.29 -5.01 7.51
CA SER A 228 -16.60 -4.41 8.81
C SER A 228 -16.74 -2.89 8.77
N LEU A 229 -17.31 -2.31 9.84
CA LEU A 229 -17.50 -0.86 9.94
C LEU A 229 -17.39 -0.38 11.39
N PHE A 230 -16.74 0.75 11.61
CA PHE A 230 -16.82 1.48 12.88
C PHE A 230 -18.18 2.16 13.04
N VAL A 231 -18.84 1.90 14.18
CA VAL A 231 -20.26 2.28 14.37
C VAL A 231 -20.43 3.81 14.40
N TRP A 232 -19.62 4.58 15.12
CA TRP A 232 -19.86 6.02 15.41
C TRP A 232 -18.86 6.99 14.76
N ASP A 233 -18.62 6.82 13.45
CA ASP A 233 -17.72 7.58 12.56
C ASP A 233 -16.30 7.01 12.46
N GLY A 234 -15.96 6.49 11.27
CA GLY A 234 -14.59 6.10 10.91
C GLY A 234 -14.00 7.08 9.89
N GLU A 235 -12.75 7.51 10.09
CA GLU A 235 -12.02 8.32 9.11
C GLU A 235 -11.67 7.48 7.85
N PRO A 236 -11.59 8.07 6.64
CA PRO A 236 -11.17 7.38 5.41
C PRO A 236 -9.80 6.68 5.50
N ASN A 237 -8.97 7.08 6.47
CA ASN A 237 -7.63 6.51 6.69
C ASN A 237 -7.65 5.25 7.58
N ALA A 238 -8.80 4.86 8.12
CA ALA A 238 -8.96 3.69 8.98
C ALA A 238 -9.29 2.39 8.22
N PHE A 239 -9.41 2.43 6.89
CA PHE A 239 -9.69 1.26 6.07
C PHE A 239 -8.40 0.48 5.77
N ASP A 240 -8.34 -0.74 6.29
CA ASP A 240 -7.22 -1.64 6.11
C ASP A 240 -7.14 -2.13 4.65
N LYS A 241 -5.98 -1.93 4.04
CA LYS A 241 -5.67 -2.39 2.67
C LYS A 241 -5.55 -3.91 2.61
N GLU A 242 -5.25 -4.56 3.73
CA GLU A 242 -5.08 -6.02 3.85
C GLU A 242 -6.40 -6.73 4.17
N ALA A 243 -7.44 -6.01 4.58
CA ALA A 243 -8.75 -6.59 4.90
C ALA A 243 -9.35 -7.32 3.68
N VAL A 244 -9.62 -8.61 3.85
CA VAL A 244 -10.21 -9.45 2.81
C VAL A 244 -11.65 -9.00 2.56
N ARG A 245 -11.94 -8.54 1.33
CA ARG A 245 -13.30 -8.14 0.95
C ARG A 245 -14.22 -9.35 0.89
N ILE A 246 -15.49 -9.12 1.21
CA ILE A 246 -16.54 -10.08 0.95
C ILE A 246 -16.72 -10.14 -0.57
N ALA A 247 -16.27 -11.24 -1.18
CA ALA A 247 -16.26 -11.40 -2.62
C ALA A 247 -17.67 -11.20 -3.20
N ARG A 248 -18.66 -11.96 -2.69
CA ARG A 248 -20.09 -11.78 -3.01
C ARG A 248 -20.87 -11.50 -1.73
N LEU A 249 -21.54 -10.35 -1.65
CA LEU A 249 -22.38 -9.99 -0.51
C LEU A 249 -23.76 -10.64 -0.66
N TYR A 250 -24.63 -10.08 -1.51
CA TYR A 250 -25.92 -10.65 -1.91
C TYR A 250 -26.37 -10.07 -3.25
N GLY A 251 -27.46 -10.57 -3.81
CA GLY A 251 -28.11 -9.98 -4.98
C GLY A 251 -29.61 -9.85 -4.87
N VAL A 252 -30.19 -9.11 -5.80
CA VAL A 252 -31.62 -8.82 -5.89
C VAL A 252 -32.08 -9.00 -7.33
N GLU A 253 -33.25 -9.61 -7.51
CA GLU A 253 -33.91 -9.73 -8.81
C GLU A 253 -34.66 -8.44 -9.18
N SER A 254 -34.68 -8.15 -10.47
CA SER A 254 -35.48 -7.06 -11.04
C SER A 254 -36.92 -7.52 -11.26
N ASP A 255 -37.88 -6.70 -10.86
CA ASP A 255 -39.29 -6.94 -11.09
C ASP A 255 -39.62 -6.64 -12.57
N ALA A 256 -39.62 -7.68 -13.40
CA ALA A 256 -39.94 -7.61 -14.83
C ALA A 256 -39.13 -6.57 -15.65
N GLY A 257 -37.84 -6.38 -15.31
CA GLY A 257 -36.98 -5.42 -16.00
C GLY A 257 -36.99 -4.01 -15.43
N ALA A 258 -37.73 -3.78 -14.33
CA ALA A 258 -37.74 -2.50 -13.62
C ALA A 258 -36.38 -2.15 -13.00
N ALA A 259 -36.22 -0.86 -12.70
CA ALA A 259 -35.07 -0.37 -11.93
C ALA A 259 -35.02 -1.02 -10.54
N ILE A 260 -33.81 -1.30 -10.06
CA ILE A 260 -33.58 -1.80 -8.69
C ILE A 260 -33.20 -0.59 -7.85
N VAL A 261 -34.15 -0.09 -7.05
CA VAL A 261 -34.00 1.13 -6.23
C VAL A 261 -34.32 0.77 -4.78
N GLY A 262 -33.51 1.21 -3.82
CA GLY A 262 -33.78 0.95 -2.39
C GLY A 262 -33.69 -0.52 -1.99
N LYS A 263 -32.87 -1.31 -2.68
CA LYS A 263 -32.73 -2.76 -2.42
C LYS A 263 -31.29 -3.26 -2.27
N LEU A 264 -30.29 -2.45 -2.63
CA LEU A 264 -28.88 -2.83 -2.62
C LEU A 264 -28.07 -1.88 -1.73
N TYR A 265 -27.33 -2.46 -0.79
CA TYR A 265 -26.61 -1.77 0.27
C TYR A 265 -25.24 -2.41 0.52
N ALA A 266 -24.27 -1.60 0.94
CA ALA A 266 -23.00 -2.07 1.50
C ALA A 266 -22.43 -1.04 2.49
N PHE A 267 -21.46 -1.46 3.29
CA PHE A 267 -20.67 -0.52 4.10
C PHE A 267 -19.78 0.39 3.25
N GLU A 268 -19.24 1.41 3.91
CA GLU A 268 -18.23 2.32 3.37
C GLU A 268 -17.01 1.55 2.86
N ASN A 269 -16.40 2.03 1.79
CA ASN A 269 -15.19 1.46 1.20
C ASN A 269 -14.42 2.56 0.47
N TYR A 270 -13.11 2.56 0.64
CA TYR A 270 -12.22 3.51 0.01
C TYR A 270 -11.11 2.79 -0.77
N VAL A 271 -11.01 3.09 -2.06
CA VAL A 271 -9.99 2.51 -2.95
C VAL A 271 -9.42 3.62 -3.84
N VAL A 272 -8.15 3.95 -3.62
CA VAL A 272 -7.47 5.09 -4.28
C VAL A 272 -7.35 4.89 -5.79
N ALA A 273 -7.03 3.67 -6.25
CA ALA A 273 -6.81 3.36 -7.66
C ALA A 273 -7.57 2.10 -8.10
N PRO A 274 -8.90 2.19 -8.33
CA PRO A 274 -9.73 1.09 -8.79
C PRO A 274 -9.24 0.49 -10.13
N LYS A 275 -9.32 -0.83 -10.26
CA LYS A 275 -9.06 -1.58 -11.49
C LYS A 275 -10.26 -2.46 -11.83
N GLN A 276 -10.42 -2.77 -13.11
CA GLN A 276 -11.60 -3.49 -13.62
C GLN A 276 -11.85 -4.85 -12.96
N ASN A 277 -10.81 -5.58 -12.57
CA ASN A 277 -10.92 -6.94 -12.01
C ASN A 277 -10.27 -7.10 -10.62
N ASP A 278 -10.00 -6.01 -9.90
CA ASP A 278 -9.42 -6.12 -8.56
C ASP A 278 -10.42 -6.73 -7.56
N GLY A 279 -9.88 -7.22 -6.44
CA GLY A 279 -10.66 -7.77 -5.31
C GLY A 279 -10.93 -6.75 -4.19
N LEU A 280 -10.79 -5.45 -4.44
CA LEU A 280 -10.85 -4.40 -3.42
C LEU A 280 -11.98 -3.39 -3.65
N THR A 281 -12.20 -3.01 -4.91
CA THR A 281 -13.19 -2.04 -5.37
C THR A 281 -14.57 -2.67 -5.33
N THR A 282 -15.47 -2.08 -4.54
CA THR A 282 -16.88 -2.50 -4.49
C THR A 282 -17.48 -2.36 -5.89
N CYS A 283 -18.07 -3.45 -6.37
CA CYS A 283 -18.58 -3.55 -7.71
C CYS A 283 -19.94 -4.26 -7.73
N LEU A 284 -20.66 -4.07 -8.83
CA LEU A 284 -21.94 -4.67 -9.08
C LEU A 284 -21.81 -5.65 -10.23
N ILE A 285 -22.34 -6.85 -10.04
CA ILE A 285 -22.47 -7.85 -11.10
C ILE A 285 -23.91 -7.84 -11.58
N ILE A 286 -24.10 -7.43 -12.82
CA ILE A 286 -25.40 -7.11 -13.42
C ILE A 286 -25.74 -8.20 -14.43
N ARG A 287 -26.87 -8.87 -14.24
CA ARG A 287 -27.43 -9.86 -15.15
C ARG A 287 -28.43 -9.19 -16.08
N VAL A 288 -28.19 -9.28 -17.38
CA VAL A 288 -29.08 -8.75 -18.42
C VAL A 288 -29.44 -9.84 -19.42
N LYS A 289 -30.63 -9.71 -20.01
CA LYS A 289 -31.12 -10.57 -21.09
C LYS A 289 -31.21 -9.78 -22.38
N ASN A 290 -30.56 -10.28 -23.43
CA ASN A 290 -30.65 -9.74 -24.77
C ASN A 290 -32.03 -10.08 -25.38
N GLY A 291 -32.77 -9.07 -25.78
CA GLY A 291 -34.12 -9.18 -26.34
C GLY A 291 -34.16 -9.76 -27.75
N ASP A 292 -33.08 -9.64 -28.53
CA ASP A 292 -33.01 -10.14 -29.91
C ASP A 292 -32.59 -11.61 -29.96
N THR A 293 -31.65 -12.02 -29.11
CA THR A 293 -31.09 -13.39 -29.10
C THR A 293 -31.66 -14.27 -28.00
N GLY A 294 -32.29 -13.69 -26.98
CA GLY A 294 -32.76 -14.38 -25.78
C GLY A 294 -31.62 -14.79 -24.82
N MET A 295 -30.37 -14.48 -25.14
CA MET A 295 -29.19 -14.85 -24.34
C MET A 295 -29.13 -14.03 -23.05
N VAL A 296 -28.69 -14.67 -21.97
CA VAL A 296 -28.46 -14.04 -20.66
C VAL A 296 -26.96 -13.92 -20.43
N SER A 297 -26.52 -12.75 -19.97
CA SER A 297 -25.11 -12.48 -19.68
C SER A 297 -24.91 -11.64 -18.43
N TYR A 298 -23.72 -11.79 -17.83
CA TYR A 298 -23.31 -11.10 -16.60
C TYR A 298 -22.21 -10.07 -16.88
N HIS A 299 -22.30 -8.91 -16.23
CA HIS A 299 -21.42 -7.76 -16.45
C HIS A 299 -20.97 -7.12 -15.14
N ARG A 300 -19.68 -6.81 -15.03
CA ARG A 300 -19.11 -6.10 -13.87
C ARG A 300 -19.13 -4.59 -14.07
N ALA A 301 -19.59 -3.87 -13.05
CA ALA A 301 -19.56 -2.41 -12.94
C ALA A 301 -18.93 -1.99 -11.60
N ASN A 302 -17.75 -1.36 -11.63
CA ASN A 302 -17.14 -0.79 -10.43
C ASN A 302 -17.85 0.52 -10.02
N VAL A 303 -18.10 0.72 -8.73
CA VAL A 303 -18.86 1.88 -8.21
C VAL A 303 -17.92 3.05 -7.85
N HIS A 304 -17.33 3.74 -8.83
CA HIS A 304 -16.39 4.85 -8.58
C HIS A 304 -16.61 6.05 -9.53
N PRO A 305 -16.16 7.27 -9.16
CA PRO A 305 -16.25 8.44 -10.02
C PRO A 305 -15.31 8.33 -11.23
N LEU A 306 -15.67 9.00 -12.32
CA LEU A 306 -14.89 8.99 -13.56
C LEU A 306 -13.55 9.72 -13.35
N GLY A 307 -12.44 8.99 -13.50
CA GLY A 307 -11.08 9.55 -13.40
C GLY A 307 -10.51 9.64 -11.97
N SER A 308 -11.17 9.06 -10.96
CA SER A 308 -10.70 9.09 -9.57
C SER A 308 -10.90 7.77 -8.82
N GLY A 309 -10.41 7.71 -7.58
CA GLY A 309 -10.62 6.59 -6.65
C GLY A 309 -12.08 6.42 -6.19
N GLN A 310 -12.42 5.22 -5.71
CA GLN A 310 -13.70 4.92 -5.06
C GLN A 310 -13.72 5.47 -3.63
N SER A 311 -14.77 6.22 -3.27
CA SER A 311 -15.07 6.63 -1.90
C SER A 311 -16.57 6.46 -1.64
N LEU A 312 -16.93 5.31 -1.06
CA LEU A 312 -18.28 5.02 -0.62
C LEU A 312 -18.48 5.58 0.78
N LYS A 313 -19.52 6.39 0.96
CA LYS A 313 -19.86 7.06 2.22
C LYS A 313 -21.18 6.55 2.77
N ARG A 314 -21.27 6.50 4.09
CA ARG A 314 -22.51 6.14 4.80
C ARG A 314 -23.59 7.18 4.53
N ASN A 315 -24.85 6.74 4.50
CA ASN A 315 -26.02 7.57 4.20
C ASN A 315 -25.98 8.27 2.83
N ASN A 316 -25.33 7.64 1.84
CA ASN A 316 -25.26 8.14 0.46
C ASN A 316 -25.89 7.20 -0.57
N VAL A 317 -26.40 7.80 -1.65
CA VAL A 317 -27.00 7.08 -2.79
C VAL A 317 -26.12 7.21 -4.03
N TYR A 318 -25.83 6.09 -4.69
CA TYR A 318 -25.07 6.00 -5.93
C TYR A 318 -25.97 5.46 -7.04
N LYS A 319 -26.37 6.32 -7.98
CA LYS A 319 -27.26 5.95 -9.08
C LYS A 319 -26.45 5.47 -10.28
N LEU A 320 -26.51 4.17 -10.58
CA LEU A 320 -25.89 3.58 -11.76
C LEU A 320 -26.92 3.45 -12.89
N THR A 321 -26.58 3.96 -14.08
CA THR A 321 -27.38 3.80 -15.29
C THR A 321 -26.60 3.01 -16.33
N ILE A 322 -27.16 1.87 -16.76
CA ILE A 322 -26.63 1.07 -17.86
C ILE A 322 -26.95 1.79 -19.16
N ASN A 323 -25.92 2.22 -19.90
CA ASN A 323 -26.08 3.02 -21.10
C ASN A 323 -26.12 2.15 -22.35
N SER A 324 -25.22 1.17 -22.45
CA SER A 324 -25.17 0.20 -23.55
C SER A 324 -24.36 -1.04 -23.19
N ILE A 325 -24.63 -2.15 -23.89
CA ILE A 325 -23.83 -3.38 -23.82
C ILE A 325 -22.86 -3.38 -25.00
N LYS A 326 -21.54 -3.40 -24.72
CA LYS A 326 -20.50 -3.30 -25.74
C LYS A 326 -20.20 -4.63 -26.41
N LYS A 327 -20.35 -5.72 -25.65
CA LYS A 327 -20.22 -7.12 -26.09
C LYS A 327 -21.01 -8.00 -25.14
N GLU A 328 -21.41 -9.18 -25.60
CA GLU A 328 -22.00 -10.19 -24.74
C GLU A 328 -21.10 -10.44 -23.52
N GLY A 329 -21.71 -10.48 -22.35
CA GLY A 329 -21.02 -10.63 -21.08
C GLY A 329 -20.57 -12.07 -20.82
N TYR A 330 -20.42 -12.39 -19.55
CA TYR A 330 -20.00 -13.73 -19.11
C TYR A 330 -21.19 -14.62 -18.78
N THR A 331 -20.96 -15.92 -18.59
CA THR A 331 -22.05 -16.89 -18.35
C THR A 331 -22.40 -17.07 -16.88
N THR A 332 -21.51 -16.62 -15.97
CA THR A 332 -21.73 -16.65 -14.52
C THR A 332 -21.31 -15.35 -13.85
N GLU A 333 -21.80 -15.10 -12.63
CA GLU A 333 -21.37 -13.93 -11.84
C GLU A 333 -19.86 -13.97 -11.55
N LEU A 334 -19.32 -15.14 -11.21
CA LEU A 334 -17.91 -15.32 -10.87
C LEU A 334 -16.97 -15.03 -12.05
N GLU A 335 -17.37 -15.43 -13.26
CA GLU A 335 -16.64 -15.09 -14.49
C GLU A 335 -16.68 -13.58 -14.76
N ALA A 336 -17.83 -12.93 -14.59
CA ALA A 336 -17.95 -11.49 -14.73
C ALA A 336 -17.11 -10.72 -13.71
N TYR A 337 -17.08 -11.21 -12.46
CA TYR A 337 -16.26 -10.66 -11.40
C TYR A 337 -14.76 -10.71 -11.72
N LYS A 338 -14.26 -11.84 -12.25
CA LYS A 338 -12.85 -12.02 -12.65
C LYS A 338 -12.50 -11.39 -14.00
N GLY A 339 -13.50 -10.93 -14.76
CA GLY A 339 -13.32 -10.43 -16.12
C GLY A 339 -12.45 -9.19 -16.21
N GLU A 340 -11.37 -9.26 -16.98
CA GLU A 340 -10.40 -8.17 -17.13
C GLU A 340 -10.86 -7.05 -18.07
N VAL A 341 -11.85 -7.33 -18.92
CA VAL A 341 -12.35 -6.42 -19.94
C VAL A 341 -13.78 -6.01 -19.65
N ALA A 342 -14.02 -4.70 -19.54
CA ALA A 342 -15.35 -4.14 -19.39
C ALA A 342 -16.24 -4.46 -20.61
N SER A 343 -17.35 -5.14 -20.39
CA SER A 343 -18.36 -5.47 -21.40
C SER A 343 -19.57 -4.52 -21.38
N LEU A 344 -19.65 -3.67 -20.35
CA LEU A 344 -20.75 -2.75 -20.06
C LEU A 344 -20.29 -1.31 -20.23
N SER A 345 -21.12 -0.47 -20.84
CA SER A 345 -21.04 0.98 -20.69
C SER A 345 -22.11 1.42 -19.70
N TYR A 346 -21.69 2.09 -18.64
CA TYR A 346 -22.57 2.61 -17.60
C TYR A 346 -22.06 3.97 -17.11
N SER A 347 -22.95 4.73 -16.48
CA SER A 347 -22.63 5.97 -15.80
C SER A 347 -23.08 5.89 -14.36
N ILE A 348 -22.33 6.53 -13.46
CA ILE A 348 -22.73 6.71 -12.07
C ILE A 348 -22.99 8.20 -11.89
N ASN A 349 -24.25 8.54 -11.68
CA ASN A 349 -24.66 9.91 -11.41
C ASN A 349 -24.62 10.12 -9.90
N TYR A 350 -23.78 11.06 -9.51
CA TYR A 350 -23.87 11.77 -8.24
C TYR A 350 -24.84 12.91 -8.50
N TRP A 351 -25.98 12.96 -7.80
CA TRP A 351 -27.00 13.97 -8.08
C TRP A 351 -26.61 15.31 -7.46
N ASP A 352 -25.49 15.89 -7.91
CA ASP A 352 -25.20 17.31 -7.76
C ASP A 352 -24.19 17.78 -8.84
N MET A 353 -24.71 18.06 -10.04
CA MET A 353 -24.08 18.96 -11.02
C MET A 353 -25.21 19.64 -11.80
N ASP A 354 -25.92 20.51 -11.10
CA ASP A 354 -26.76 21.58 -11.59
C ASP A 354 -26.04 22.47 -12.64
N SER A 355 -26.76 22.91 -13.68
CA SER A 355 -26.54 24.03 -14.64
C SER A 355 -25.16 24.40 -15.24
N HIS A 356 -24.05 23.88 -14.71
CA HIS A 356 -22.70 24.13 -15.15
C HIS A 356 -22.41 23.34 -16.43
N GLY A 357 -21.61 23.93 -17.30
CA GLY A 357 -21.24 23.43 -18.60
C GLY A 357 -20.92 21.94 -18.72
N THR A 358 -20.93 21.40 -19.94
CA THR A 358 -20.52 20.02 -20.22
C THR A 358 -19.34 19.99 -21.15
N VAL A 359 -18.41 19.08 -20.86
CA VAL A 359 -17.32 18.71 -21.74
C VAL A 359 -17.62 17.31 -22.30
N GLN A 360 -17.57 17.17 -23.62
CA GLN A 360 -17.80 15.94 -24.36
C GLN A 360 -16.56 15.58 -25.17
N PHE A 361 -16.34 14.27 -25.42
CA PHE A 361 -15.15 13.73 -26.07
C PHE A 361 -15.53 12.70 -27.14
N ASP A 362 -14.95 12.79 -28.33
CA ASP A 362 -15.10 11.84 -29.46
C ASP A 362 -13.75 11.69 -30.18
N GLY A 363 -13.04 10.59 -29.88
CA GLY A 363 -11.64 10.44 -30.29
C GLY A 363 -10.78 11.57 -29.71
N ASP A 364 -10.04 12.27 -30.58
CA ASP A 364 -9.22 13.44 -30.22
C ASP A 364 -10.01 14.75 -30.17
N ASN A 365 -11.30 14.74 -30.55
CA ASN A 365 -12.15 15.91 -30.52
C ASN A 365 -12.79 16.11 -29.14
N ILE A 366 -12.79 17.36 -28.66
CA ILE A 366 -13.38 17.80 -27.39
C ILE A 366 -14.33 18.96 -27.68
N LEU A 367 -15.54 18.92 -27.13
CA LEU A 367 -16.52 19.99 -27.16
C LEU A 367 -16.96 20.32 -25.73
N ALA A 368 -16.67 21.54 -25.29
CA ALA A 368 -17.01 22.05 -23.98
C ALA A 368 -17.90 23.30 -24.09
N ILE A 369 -19.09 23.23 -23.51
CA ILE A 369 -20.00 24.38 -23.35
C ILE A 369 -19.99 24.82 -21.89
N PRO A 370 -20.05 26.12 -21.57
CA PRO A 370 -19.86 26.65 -20.21
C PRO A 370 -21.12 26.60 -19.33
N THR A 371 -22.30 26.48 -19.95
CA THR A 371 -23.59 26.31 -19.29
C THR A 371 -24.50 25.47 -20.18
N LYS A 372 -25.44 24.75 -19.57
CA LYS A 372 -26.53 24.06 -20.28
C LYS A 372 -27.83 24.87 -20.30
N LYS A 373 -27.90 26.03 -19.64
CA LYS A 373 -29.11 26.85 -19.56
C LYS A 373 -28.82 28.35 -19.51
N VAL A 374 -29.59 29.13 -20.27
CA VAL A 374 -29.57 30.61 -20.30
C VAL A 374 -30.96 31.14 -19.93
N MET A 375 -31.03 32.10 -19.01
CA MET A 375 -32.32 32.66 -18.55
C MET A 375 -32.36 34.17 -18.71
N PHE A 376 -33.49 34.69 -19.21
CA PHE A 376 -33.76 36.11 -19.40
C PHE A 376 -34.94 36.57 -18.54
N THR A 377 -34.89 37.84 -18.13
CA THR A 377 -36.03 38.53 -17.51
C THR A 377 -37.01 39.02 -18.59
N PRO A 378 -38.22 39.50 -18.23
CA PRO A 378 -39.16 40.09 -19.17
C PRO A 378 -38.59 41.19 -20.07
N ASN A 379 -37.51 41.87 -19.67
CA ASN A 379 -36.89 42.94 -20.45
C ASN A 379 -35.93 42.44 -21.56
N GLY A 380 -35.60 41.14 -21.57
CA GLY A 380 -34.69 40.56 -22.55
C GLY A 380 -33.22 40.91 -22.29
N GLY A 381 -32.38 40.85 -23.33
CA GLY A 381 -30.94 41.12 -23.28
C GLY A 381 -30.11 40.15 -24.11
N ASN A 382 -28.79 40.14 -23.90
CA ASN A 382 -27.84 39.25 -24.61
C ASN A 382 -26.90 38.55 -23.62
N TYR A 383 -26.54 37.30 -23.92
CA TYR A 383 -25.48 36.54 -23.26
C TYR A 383 -24.49 36.01 -24.31
N ASP A 384 -23.19 36.20 -24.06
CA ASP A 384 -22.12 35.62 -24.86
C ASP A 384 -21.49 34.43 -24.12
N LEU A 385 -21.46 33.27 -24.77
CA LEU A 385 -20.94 32.02 -24.20
C LEU A 385 -19.70 31.56 -24.96
N GLY A 386 -18.56 31.49 -24.28
CA GLY A 386 -17.32 30.93 -24.83
C GLY A 386 -17.36 29.40 -24.87
N ILE A 387 -17.31 28.82 -26.06
CA ILE A 387 -17.34 27.40 -26.35
C ILE A 387 -15.92 26.90 -26.58
N PHE A 388 -15.44 26.04 -25.70
CA PHE A 388 -14.10 25.47 -25.85
C PHE A 388 -14.16 24.21 -26.73
N THR A 389 -13.26 24.15 -27.70
CA THR A 389 -13.08 22.98 -28.57
C THR A 389 -11.61 22.68 -28.81
N PHE A 390 -11.28 21.40 -28.95
CA PHE A 390 -9.93 20.89 -29.21
C PHE A 390 -10.00 19.66 -30.14
N GLY A 391 -9.10 19.51 -31.10
CA GLY A 391 -9.16 18.49 -32.17
C GLY A 391 -9.43 19.09 -33.56
N GLU A 392 -9.55 18.24 -34.60
CA GLU A 392 -9.72 18.65 -36.01
C GLU A 392 -11.18 18.92 -36.43
N GLY A 393 -12.15 18.74 -35.53
CA GLY A 393 -13.57 19.07 -35.78
C GLY A 393 -13.82 20.55 -36.11
N THR A 394 -14.98 20.86 -36.73
CA THR A 394 -15.42 22.25 -36.96
C THR A 394 -16.61 22.57 -36.06
N LEU A 395 -16.54 23.67 -35.29
CA LEU A 395 -17.61 24.07 -34.37
C LEU A 395 -18.74 24.74 -35.16
N SER A 396 -19.96 24.23 -35.00
CA SER A 396 -21.15 24.79 -35.65
C SER A 396 -22.41 24.61 -34.82
N VAL A 397 -23.44 25.41 -35.06
CA VAL A 397 -24.77 25.18 -34.50
C VAL A 397 -25.44 24.08 -35.31
N SER A 398 -25.56 22.87 -34.76
CA SER A 398 -26.19 21.73 -35.45
C SER A 398 -27.70 21.80 -35.45
N LYS A 399 -28.31 22.42 -34.44
CA LYS A 399 -29.77 22.56 -34.33
C LYS A 399 -30.13 23.79 -33.51
N LYS A 400 -31.22 24.47 -33.87
CA LYS A 400 -31.85 25.48 -33.01
C LYS A 400 -33.37 25.40 -33.11
N ILE A 401 -34.04 25.49 -31.97
CA ILE A 401 -35.51 25.57 -31.84
C ILE A 401 -35.76 26.76 -30.92
N LEU A 402 -36.28 27.87 -31.43
CA LEU A 402 -36.37 29.13 -30.68
C LEU A 402 -37.80 29.68 -30.78
N ASP A 403 -38.39 30.05 -29.65
CA ASP A 403 -39.62 30.84 -29.63
C ASP A 403 -39.38 32.26 -30.17
N ASN A 404 -40.45 32.88 -30.68
CA ASN A 404 -40.42 34.22 -31.28
C ASN A 404 -39.92 35.27 -30.28
N GLY A 405 -38.80 35.93 -30.59
CA GLY A 405 -38.13 36.89 -29.71
C GLY A 405 -36.75 36.44 -29.24
N PHE A 406 -36.36 35.17 -29.43
CA PHE A 406 -34.99 34.72 -29.24
C PHE A 406 -34.18 34.73 -30.55
N SER A 407 -32.89 35.03 -30.45
CA SER A 407 -31.93 34.83 -31.54
C SER A 407 -30.61 34.26 -31.05
N VAL A 408 -29.95 33.45 -31.88
CA VAL A 408 -28.67 32.83 -31.55
C VAL A 408 -27.72 32.91 -32.75
N SER A 409 -26.48 33.32 -32.49
CA SER A 409 -25.39 33.39 -33.48
C SER A 409 -24.08 32.86 -32.91
N LEU A 410 -23.31 32.12 -33.71
CA LEU A 410 -21.99 31.60 -33.34
C LEU A 410 -20.91 32.28 -34.19
N ASN A 411 -19.96 32.95 -33.55
CA ASN A 411 -18.82 33.58 -34.22
C ASN A 411 -17.51 33.07 -33.59
N GLY A 412 -16.73 32.31 -34.36
CA GLY A 412 -15.57 31.60 -33.86
C GLY A 412 -15.95 30.61 -32.76
N LYS A 413 -15.44 30.84 -31.55
CA LYS A 413 -15.75 30.04 -30.35
C LYS A 413 -16.80 30.70 -29.45
N THR A 414 -17.43 31.81 -29.84
CA THR A 414 -18.41 32.50 -28.99
C THR A 414 -19.82 32.34 -29.52
N LEU A 415 -20.71 31.75 -28.72
CA LEU A 415 -22.14 31.63 -28.98
C LEU A 415 -22.89 32.77 -28.28
N THR A 416 -23.44 33.71 -29.04
CA THR A 416 -24.30 34.77 -28.53
C THR A 416 -25.76 34.33 -28.57
N VAL A 417 -26.44 34.41 -27.42
CA VAL A 417 -27.87 34.16 -27.26
C VAL A 417 -28.55 35.45 -26.83
N SER A 418 -29.64 35.83 -27.49
CA SER A 418 -30.35 37.09 -27.25
C SER A 418 -31.84 36.86 -27.09
N ALA A 419 -32.49 37.69 -26.29
CA ALA A 419 -33.93 37.76 -26.12
C ALA A 419 -34.41 39.20 -26.24
N THR A 420 -35.47 39.46 -27.01
CA THR A 420 -36.17 40.75 -26.97
C THR A 420 -37.06 40.81 -25.72
N ALA A 421 -37.41 42.03 -25.28
CA ALA A 421 -38.40 42.20 -24.22
C ALA A 421 -39.72 41.46 -24.56
N LEU A 422 -40.41 41.01 -23.52
CA LEU A 422 -41.75 40.46 -23.60
C LEU A 422 -42.75 41.60 -23.83
N ASN A 423 -43.68 41.41 -24.76
CA ASN A 423 -44.72 42.40 -25.01
C ASN A 423 -45.75 42.42 -23.87
N ASN A 424 -45.91 41.31 -23.17
CA ASN A 424 -46.69 41.18 -21.95
C ASN A 424 -45.82 40.48 -20.89
N VAL A 425 -45.69 41.11 -19.73
CA VAL A 425 -44.87 40.61 -18.61
C VAL A 425 -45.36 39.30 -18.01
N LYS A 426 -46.51 38.77 -18.44
CA LYS A 426 -47.03 37.43 -18.08
C LYS A 426 -46.69 36.32 -19.09
N ASP A 427 -45.98 36.66 -20.16
CA ASP A 427 -45.60 35.67 -21.17
C ASP A 427 -44.34 34.91 -20.71
N GLN A 428 -44.20 33.65 -21.12
CA GLN A 428 -42.95 32.90 -20.99
C GLN A 428 -42.51 32.45 -22.39
N ARG A 429 -41.21 32.53 -22.69
CA ARG A 429 -40.63 32.00 -23.94
C ARG A 429 -39.58 30.95 -23.62
N ASN A 430 -39.53 29.89 -24.42
CA ASN A 430 -38.50 28.85 -24.32
C ASN A 430 -37.76 28.67 -25.64
N GLY A 431 -36.54 28.15 -25.58
CA GLY A 431 -35.71 27.89 -26.74
C GLY A 431 -34.64 26.88 -26.40
N MET A 432 -33.99 26.35 -27.44
CA MET A 432 -32.90 25.41 -27.32
C MET A 432 -31.97 25.56 -28.52
N VAL A 433 -30.67 25.49 -28.26
CA VAL A 433 -29.62 25.44 -29.27
C VAL A 433 -28.68 24.26 -29.01
N GLU A 434 -28.40 23.49 -30.05
CA GLU A 434 -27.45 22.38 -30.06
C GLU A 434 -26.22 22.81 -30.86
N LEU A 435 -25.05 22.69 -30.24
CA LEU A 435 -23.74 22.89 -30.84
C LEU A 435 -23.13 21.55 -31.20
N SER A 436 -22.38 21.51 -32.31
CA SER A 436 -21.65 20.33 -32.75
C SER A 436 -20.20 20.64 -33.09
N PHE A 437 -19.34 19.66 -32.84
CA PHE A 437 -17.90 19.71 -33.15
C PHE A 437 -17.42 18.29 -33.48
N GLY A 438 -17.26 17.97 -34.76
CA GLY A 438 -17.13 16.56 -35.19
C GLY A 438 -18.46 15.80 -35.02
N ASN A 439 -18.46 14.62 -34.40
CA ASN A 439 -19.71 13.93 -34.05
C ASN A 439 -20.27 14.33 -32.67
N LEU A 440 -19.58 15.20 -31.92
CA LEU A 440 -20.03 15.68 -30.62
C LEU A 440 -21.20 16.64 -30.74
N LYS A 441 -22.11 16.60 -29.76
CA LYS A 441 -23.32 17.42 -29.73
C LYS A 441 -23.69 17.83 -28.31
N ALA A 442 -23.72 19.13 -28.05
CA ALA A 442 -24.04 19.68 -26.73
C ALA A 442 -25.19 20.69 -26.83
N THR A 443 -26.16 20.59 -25.92
CA THR A 443 -27.41 21.37 -25.96
C THR A 443 -27.48 22.40 -24.84
N ILE A 444 -28.02 23.58 -25.17
CA ILE A 444 -28.26 24.70 -24.26
C ILE A 444 -29.73 25.10 -24.34
N ASP A 445 -30.43 25.06 -23.21
CA ASP A 445 -31.82 25.52 -23.07
C ASP A 445 -31.87 27.02 -22.78
N ILE A 446 -32.87 27.72 -23.30
CA ILE A 446 -33.06 29.17 -23.19
C ILE A 446 -34.47 29.43 -22.66
N VAL A 447 -34.61 30.27 -21.63
CA VAL A 447 -35.93 30.58 -21.03
C VAL A 447 -36.04 32.07 -20.71
N GLN A 448 -37.19 32.69 -20.99
CA GLN A 448 -37.53 34.06 -20.56
C GLN A 448 -38.79 34.02 -19.71
N LEU A 449 -38.71 34.43 -18.44
CA LEU A 449 -39.76 34.26 -17.41
C LEU A 449 -40.73 35.46 -17.31
N GLU A 450 -41.89 35.27 -16.67
CA GLU A 450 -42.90 36.32 -16.37
C GLU A 450 -42.62 37.12 -15.07
N GLY A 451 -43.02 38.41 -14.99
CA GLY A 451 -42.97 39.28 -13.79
C GLY A 451 -42.97 40.81 -14.05
N GLY A 452 -43.51 41.62 -13.12
CA GLY A 452 -43.37 43.09 -13.10
C GLY A 452 -42.29 43.57 -12.11
N ASP A 453 -41.75 44.77 -12.30
CA ASP A 453 -40.58 45.30 -11.59
C ASP A 453 -40.86 45.68 -10.12
N LEU A 454 -40.85 44.70 -9.20
CA LEU A 454 -40.51 44.92 -7.79
C LEU A 454 -39.00 44.71 -7.65
N TYR A 455 -38.23 45.80 -7.64
CA TYR A 455 -36.79 45.73 -7.48
C TYR A 455 -36.32 46.65 -6.36
N LEU A 456 -35.34 46.15 -5.61
CA LEU A 456 -34.53 46.91 -4.68
C LEU A 456 -33.26 47.34 -5.43
N GLU A 457 -33.15 48.61 -5.81
CA GLU A 457 -31.93 49.13 -6.42
C GLU A 457 -31.04 49.76 -5.36
N LEU A 458 -29.98 49.02 -4.99
CA LEU A 458 -28.91 49.51 -4.14
C LEU A 458 -27.87 50.19 -5.02
N ASN A 459 -27.53 51.45 -4.77
CA ASN A 459 -26.52 52.13 -5.57
C ASN A 459 -25.11 51.65 -5.15
N PRO A 460 -24.38 50.88 -5.98
CA PRO A 460 -23.09 50.32 -5.61
C PRO A 460 -22.04 51.41 -5.32
N LYS A 461 -22.20 52.60 -5.91
CA LYS A 461 -21.32 53.76 -5.66
C LYS A 461 -21.49 54.38 -4.27
N THR A 462 -22.53 54.00 -3.54
CA THR A 462 -22.76 54.45 -2.15
C THR A 462 -22.26 53.44 -1.11
N ILE A 463 -21.81 52.26 -1.56
CA ILE A 463 -21.26 51.22 -0.69
C ILE A 463 -19.76 51.50 -0.54
N SER A 464 -19.39 52.15 0.57
CA SER A 464 -18.00 52.49 0.86
C SER A 464 -17.35 51.38 1.69
N HIS A 465 -16.03 51.18 1.55
CA HIS A 465 -15.26 50.36 2.49
C HIS A 465 -15.34 50.97 3.88
N PHE A 466 -15.45 50.13 4.91
CA PHE A 466 -15.50 50.61 6.29
C PHE A 466 -14.09 50.97 6.74
N THR A 467 -13.94 52.13 7.38
CA THR A 467 -12.65 52.54 7.94
C THR A 467 -12.25 51.61 9.10
N ASN A 468 -10.95 51.53 9.37
CA ASN A 468 -10.40 50.80 10.51
C ASN A 468 -10.54 51.57 11.83
N ASP A 469 -11.27 52.69 11.87
CA ASP A 469 -11.43 53.51 13.08
C ASP A 469 -12.72 53.14 13.83
N ALA A 470 -12.58 52.81 15.12
CA ALA A 470 -13.69 52.47 16.00
C ALA A 470 -14.67 53.65 16.16
N GLY A 471 -15.97 53.41 15.96
CA GLY A 471 -17.03 54.39 16.21
C GLY A 471 -17.24 55.42 15.09
N VAL A 472 -16.63 55.23 13.92
CA VAL A 472 -16.80 56.12 12.77
C VAL A 472 -18.03 55.71 11.96
N ALA A 473 -18.86 56.70 11.62
CA ALA A 473 -20.03 56.51 10.77
C ALA A 473 -19.60 56.27 9.32
N ALA A 474 -20.03 55.16 8.72
CA ALA A 474 -19.90 54.98 7.28
C ALA A 474 -20.85 55.91 6.52
N PRO A 475 -20.56 56.24 5.25
CA PRO A 475 -21.52 56.91 4.38
C PRO A 475 -22.83 56.13 4.32
N SER A 476 -23.95 56.86 4.35
CA SER A 476 -25.28 56.27 4.33
C SER A 476 -25.56 55.59 2.99
N ILE A 477 -26.07 54.36 3.02
CA ILE A 477 -26.37 53.57 1.82
C ILE A 477 -27.76 53.96 1.31
N ALA A 478 -27.85 54.41 0.07
CA ALA A 478 -29.12 54.79 -0.56
C ALA A 478 -29.81 53.56 -1.16
N VAL A 479 -31.11 53.41 -0.85
CA VAL A 479 -31.94 52.31 -1.32
C VAL A 479 -33.09 52.88 -2.16
N ASN A 480 -33.07 52.63 -3.46
CA ASN A 480 -34.15 53.04 -4.35
C ASN A 480 -35.16 51.90 -4.44
N SER A 481 -36.36 52.09 -3.88
CA SER A 481 -37.45 51.12 -3.98
C SER A 481 -38.82 51.80 -3.84
N SER A 482 -39.88 51.09 -4.20
CA SER A 482 -41.25 51.60 -4.21
C SER A 482 -42.01 51.49 -2.89
N GLY A 483 -41.40 51.04 -1.77
CA GLY A 483 -42.08 50.84 -0.48
C GLY A 483 -41.16 50.81 0.76
N ASP A 484 -41.75 50.69 1.95
CA ASP A 484 -41.04 50.64 3.23
C ASP A 484 -40.19 49.35 3.36
N TRP A 485 -39.00 49.44 3.97
CA TRP A 485 -38.04 48.33 4.06
C TRP A 485 -37.58 48.06 5.49
N ASN A 486 -37.10 46.83 5.71
CA ASN A 486 -36.42 46.40 6.93
C ASN A 486 -35.00 45.90 6.59
N ALA A 487 -34.05 46.14 7.49
CA ALA A 487 -32.67 45.70 7.34
C ALA A 487 -32.24 44.83 8.54
N THR A 488 -31.50 43.76 8.30
CA THR A 488 -30.99 42.88 9.36
C THR A 488 -29.55 42.49 9.06
N ILE A 489 -28.69 42.66 10.06
CA ILE A 489 -27.28 42.27 10.00
C ILE A 489 -27.15 40.88 10.60
N TYR A 490 -26.54 39.96 9.85
CA TYR A 490 -26.37 38.58 10.28
C TYR A 490 -24.91 38.30 10.67
N PRO A 491 -24.63 37.80 11.89
CA PRO A 491 -23.33 37.22 12.20
C PRO A 491 -23.24 35.82 11.56
N PRO A 492 -22.14 35.49 10.86
CA PRO A 492 -21.91 34.13 10.36
C PRO A 492 -21.50 33.18 11.50
N GLY A 493 -21.91 31.91 11.41
CA GLY A 493 -21.61 30.84 12.37
C GLY A 493 -20.12 30.51 12.51
N ALA A 494 -19.80 29.69 13.53
CA ALA A 494 -18.46 29.39 14.06
C ALA A 494 -17.37 29.24 12.99
N GLY A 495 -16.53 30.27 12.83
CA GLY A 495 -15.31 30.20 12.03
C GLY A 495 -14.89 31.45 11.22
N ALA A 496 -15.57 32.59 11.30
CA ALA A 496 -15.18 33.81 10.58
C ALA A 496 -15.07 35.07 11.48
N PHE A 497 -14.12 35.95 11.13
CA PHE A 497 -13.45 36.98 11.94
C PHE A 497 -14.20 38.30 12.18
N PHE A 498 -15.54 38.32 12.07
CA PHE A 498 -16.36 39.46 12.50
C PHE A 498 -17.02 39.11 13.85
N SER A 499 -16.48 39.56 14.98
CA SER A 499 -17.25 39.60 16.24
C SER A 499 -17.98 40.94 16.30
N PHE A 500 -19.32 40.92 16.33
CA PHE A 500 -20.03 41.92 17.11
C PHE A 500 -19.80 41.49 18.55
N ASP A 501 -18.83 42.10 19.25
CA ASP A 501 -18.50 41.70 20.61
C ASP A 501 -19.75 41.82 21.49
N GLN A 502 -20.30 40.66 21.86
CA GLN A 502 -21.43 40.53 22.75
C GLN A 502 -20.89 40.39 24.17
N VAL A 503 -20.48 41.51 24.77
CA VAL A 503 -20.22 41.58 26.22
C VAL A 503 -21.10 42.66 26.82
N GLY A 504 -22.19 42.22 27.46
CA GLY A 504 -23.17 43.09 28.11
C GLY A 504 -24.57 42.89 27.53
N SER A 505 -25.58 42.94 28.40
CA SER A 505 -26.99 42.61 28.13
C SER A 505 -27.75 43.62 27.25
N ALA A 506 -27.15 44.07 26.15
CA ALA A 506 -27.82 44.80 25.08
C ALA A 506 -27.19 44.37 23.74
N ALA A 507 -27.91 43.58 22.97
CA ALA A 507 -27.64 43.50 21.54
C ALA A 507 -27.90 44.89 20.94
N VAL A 508 -27.17 45.22 19.86
CA VAL A 508 -27.59 46.01 18.68
C VAL A 508 -26.43 46.93 18.22
N THR A 509 -25.87 46.68 17.03
CA THR A 509 -25.36 47.77 16.16
C THR A 509 -26.55 48.70 15.96
N ASP A 510 -26.55 49.90 16.52
CA ASP A 510 -27.74 50.78 16.62
C ASP A 510 -28.40 51.02 15.25
N TYR A 511 -29.33 50.14 14.86
CA TYR A 511 -30.22 50.31 13.73
C TYR A 511 -31.37 51.16 14.23
N ASP A 512 -31.21 52.46 14.03
CA ASP A 512 -32.25 53.41 14.37
C ASP A 512 -33.17 53.62 13.15
N SER A 513 -34.17 52.75 13.00
CA SER A 513 -35.26 52.94 12.02
C SER A 513 -36.00 54.27 12.18
N SER A 514 -35.89 54.94 13.33
CA SER A 514 -36.46 56.28 13.51
C SER A 514 -35.60 57.38 12.87
N LYS A 515 -34.38 57.07 12.44
CA LYS A 515 -33.45 57.96 11.72
C LYS A 515 -33.32 57.66 10.23
N SER A 516 -33.94 56.60 9.71
CA SER A 516 -33.99 56.32 8.26
C SER A 516 -34.95 57.29 7.56
N LEU A 517 -34.52 58.54 7.40
CA LEU A 517 -35.20 59.53 6.59
C LEU A 517 -34.86 59.28 5.11
N ASN A 518 -35.86 59.31 4.23
CA ASN A 518 -35.69 59.27 2.78
C ASN A 518 -34.96 58.01 2.25
N ASN A 519 -35.34 56.81 2.70
CA ASN A 519 -34.87 55.53 2.11
C ASN A 519 -33.34 55.32 2.13
N THR A 520 -32.69 55.75 3.22
CA THR A 520 -31.23 55.64 3.38
C THR A 520 -30.87 54.90 4.69
N ILE A 521 -29.86 54.01 4.67
CA ILE A 521 -29.42 53.17 5.81
C ILE A 521 -28.06 53.65 6.35
N PRO A 522 -27.96 54.11 7.61
CA PRO A 522 -26.68 54.36 8.27
C PRO A 522 -26.08 53.07 8.88
N VAL A 523 -24.75 52.89 8.80
CA VAL A 523 -24.01 51.74 9.35
C VAL A 523 -22.79 52.22 10.14
N TYR A 524 -22.49 51.58 11.29
CA TYR A 524 -21.41 51.96 12.21
C TYR A 524 -20.55 50.75 12.60
N THR A 525 -19.24 50.94 12.80
CA THR A 525 -18.29 49.90 13.28
C THR A 525 -17.88 50.14 14.73
N HIS A 526 -17.58 49.07 15.47
CA HIS A 526 -17.23 49.14 16.90
C HIS A 526 -15.72 49.07 17.19
N THR A 527 -14.92 48.38 16.37
CA THR A 527 -13.46 48.19 16.58
C THR A 527 -12.69 48.17 15.25
N ALA A 528 -11.38 48.43 15.31
CA ALA A 528 -10.45 48.35 14.18
C ALA A 528 -10.17 46.90 13.74
N ASN A 529 -9.92 46.67 12.44
CA ASN A 529 -9.43 45.38 11.94
C ASN A 529 -7.89 45.33 11.96
N ALA A 530 -7.32 44.80 13.04
CA ALA A 530 -5.87 44.68 13.22
C ALA A 530 -5.19 43.53 12.44
N GLY A 531 -5.92 42.79 11.59
CA GLY A 531 -5.36 41.72 10.75
C GLY A 531 -5.07 42.19 9.33
N THR A 532 -4.30 41.45 8.53
CA THR A 532 -3.96 41.83 7.13
C THR A 532 -5.03 41.44 6.11
N SER A 533 -5.92 40.52 6.47
CA SER A 533 -7.05 40.12 5.62
C SER A 533 -8.27 41.01 5.89
N PRO A 534 -9.02 41.39 4.84
CA PRO A 534 -10.31 42.06 5.00
C PRO A 534 -11.29 41.16 5.77
N ARG A 535 -12.09 41.77 6.64
CA ARG A 535 -13.18 41.11 7.34
C ARG A 535 -14.48 41.36 6.60
N TYR A 536 -15.35 40.35 6.58
CA TYR A 536 -16.58 40.36 5.81
C TYR A 536 -17.81 40.23 6.72
N GLY A 537 -18.82 41.06 6.46
CA GLY A 537 -20.14 40.98 7.08
C GLY A 537 -21.24 40.97 6.03
N PHE A 538 -22.46 40.59 6.41
CA PHE A 538 -23.61 40.61 5.50
C PHE A 538 -24.74 41.46 6.06
N LEU A 539 -25.29 42.32 5.20
CA LEU A 539 -26.52 43.07 5.47
C LEU A 539 -27.60 42.55 4.51
N VAL A 540 -28.70 42.06 5.06
CA VAL A 540 -29.88 41.69 4.26
C VAL A 540 -30.90 42.80 4.38
N VAL A 541 -31.39 43.29 3.24
CA VAL A 541 -32.42 44.31 3.15
C VAL A 541 -33.63 43.70 2.45
N SER A 542 -34.83 43.87 3.01
CA SER A 542 -36.07 43.32 2.48
C SER A 542 -37.18 44.37 2.48
N LEU A 543 -38.12 44.26 1.53
CA LEU A 543 -39.36 45.04 1.58
C LEU A 543 -40.21 44.57 2.75
N LYS A 544 -40.72 45.51 3.53
CA LYS A 544 -41.53 45.22 4.73
C LYS A 544 -42.88 44.61 4.38
N GLU A 545 -43.44 45.00 3.25
CA GLU A 545 -44.75 44.53 2.75
C GLU A 545 -44.65 43.18 2.02
N ASP A 546 -43.47 42.80 1.53
CA ASP A 546 -43.18 41.50 0.92
C ASP A 546 -41.74 41.03 1.24
N PRO A 547 -41.55 40.23 2.31
CA PRO A 547 -40.24 39.74 2.73
C PRO A 547 -39.53 38.84 1.71
N SER A 548 -40.21 38.40 0.64
CA SER A 548 -39.59 37.61 -0.43
C SER A 548 -38.73 38.47 -1.38
N VAL A 549 -38.96 39.79 -1.40
CA VAL A 549 -38.14 40.76 -2.15
C VAL A 549 -37.02 41.26 -1.23
N GLN A 550 -35.86 40.60 -1.34
CA GLN A 550 -34.69 40.90 -0.52
C GLN A 550 -33.40 40.97 -1.35
N SER A 551 -32.41 41.71 -0.87
CA SER A 551 -31.05 41.72 -1.40
C SER A 551 -30.04 41.60 -0.28
N THR A 552 -28.96 40.88 -0.54
CA THR A 552 -27.83 40.72 0.39
C THR A 552 -26.67 41.60 -0.05
N MET A 553 -26.13 42.37 0.87
CA MET A 553 -24.95 43.20 0.68
C MET A 553 -23.76 42.59 1.44
N LEU A 554 -22.60 42.58 0.79
CA LEU A 554 -21.33 42.26 1.43
C LEU A 554 -20.74 43.55 2.01
N LEU A 555 -20.47 43.54 3.31
CA LEU A 555 -19.76 44.59 4.02
C LEU A 555 -18.30 44.18 4.17
N ILE A 556 -17.37 45.08 3.85
CA ILE A 556 -15.92 44.81 3.89
C ILE A 556 -15.24 45.83 4.80
N GLN A 557 -14.61 45.36 5.87
CA GLN A 557 -13.69 46.15 6.68
C GLN A 557 -12.26 45.73 6.33
N ASP A 558 -11.49 46.64 5.74
CA ASP A 558 -10.13 46.34 5.27
C ASP A 558 -9.17 46.06 6.44
N GLY A 559 -8.09 45.33 6.16
CA GLY A 559 -7.02 45.00 7.11
C GLY A 559 -5.81 45.94 7.02
N GLU A 560 -4.82 45.73 7.88
CA GLU A 560 -3.50 46.38 7.80
C GLU A 560 -2.72 45.94 6.54
N PRO A 561 -1.83 46.77 5.96
CA PRO A 561 -1.04 46.41 4.77
C PRO A 561 -0.21 45.11 4.92
N GLY A 562 -0.26 44.19 3.95
CA GLY A 562 0.45 42.90 3.98
C GLY A 562 0.23 41.99 2.75
N PHE A 563 0.88 40.82 2.73
CA PHE A 563 0.79 39.84 1.62
C PHE A 563 -0.11 38.64 1.96
N GLU A 564 -1.01 38.29 1.04
CA GLU A 564 -1.73 37.01 1.02
C GLU A 564 -1.41 36.26 -0.29
N LEU A 565 -1.05 34.97 -0.17
CA LEU A 565 -0.74 34.08 -1.30
C LEU A 565 -1.85 33.05 -1.45
N THR A 566 -2.37 32.87 -2.66
CA THR A 566 -3.45 31.90 -2.92
C THR A 566 -3.07 30.90 -4.01
N PRO A 567 -3.03 29.58 -3.72
CA PRO A 567 -3.21 28.98 -2.40
C PRO A 567 -2.08 29.35 -1.44
N TYR A 568 -2.25 29.08 -0.15
CA TYR A 568 -1.17 29.23 0.83
C TYR A 568 -0.01 28.29 0.47
N VAL A 569 1.20 28.82 0.25
CA VAL A 569 2.41 28.05 -0.11
C VAL A 569 3.56 28.36 0.85
N ASN A 570 4.15 27.33 1.46
CA ASN A 570 5.35 27.43 2.30
C ASN A 570 6.55 26.64 1.74
N SER A 571 6.32 25.70 0.81
CA SER A 571 7.38 25.04 0.04
C SER A 571 6.94 24.69 -1.39
N ILE A 572 7.93 24.53 -2.27
CA ILE A 572 7.81 24.02 -3.64
C ILE A 572 8.90 22.98 -3.82
N ASP A 573 8.50 21.73 -4.08
CA ASP A 573 9.42 20.61 -4.14
C ASP A 573 9.38 19.96 -5.53
N PHE A 574 10.53 19.95 -6.21
CA PHE A 574 10.74 19.35 -7.52
C PHE A 574 11.43 17.97 -7.42
N GLU A 575 11.04 17.05 -8.28
CA GLU A 575 11.76 15.82 -8.55
C GLU A 575 13.05 16.11 -9.33
N TYR A 576 13.91 15.09 -9.47
CA TYR A 576 15.22 15.25 -10.09
C TYR A 576 15.17 15.77 -11.53
N ASP A 577 14.09 15.50 -12.27
CA ASP A 577 13.91 15.92 -13.65
C ASP A 577 13.32 17.34 -13.78
N GLY A 578 12.95 17.96 -12.67
CA GLY A 578 12.34 19.29 -12.62
C GLY A 578 10.81 19.29 -12.62
N GLU A 579 10.18 18.10 -12.61
CA GLU A 579 8.73 17.97 -12.41
C GLU A 579 8.36 18.18 -10.93
N LEU A 580 7.12 18.55 -10.63
CA LEU A 580 6.67 18.74 -9.24
C LEU A 580 6.47 17.41 -8.53
N THR A 581 6.89 17.34 -7.26
CA THR A 581 6.64 16.17 -6.41
C THR A 581 5.14 16.02 -6.11
N ILE A 582 4.63 14.78 -6.03
CA ILE A 582 3.19 14.49 -5.91
C ILE A 582 2.67 14.56 -4.46
N THR A 583 3.57 14.61 -3.48
CA THR A 583 3.27 14.48 -2.03
C THR A 583 3.11 15.80 -1.26
N GLY A 584 2.93 16.95 -1.93
CA GLY A 584 2.82 18.27 -1.30
C GLY A 584 1.79 19.21 -1.95
N ASN A 585 1.91 20.52 -1.72
CA ASN A 585 1.19 21.52 -2.52
C ASN A 585 1.72 21.42 -3.95
N ASN A 586 1.00 20.70 -4.82
CA ASN A 586 1.40 20.40 -6.20
C ASN A 586 1.27 21.63 -7.14
N THR A 587 1.46 22.84 -6.61
CA THR A 587 1.45 24.07 -7.39
C THR A 587 2.77 24.79 -7.26
N ASN A 588 3.31 25.18 -8.40
CA ASN A 588 4.40 26.13 -8.49
C ASN A 588 3.90 27.53 -8.88
N THR A 589 2.58 27.72 -8.99
CA THR A 589 1.94 28.97 -9.39
C THR A 589 0.94 29.42 -8.34
N PHE A 590 1.00 30.68 -7.94
CA PHE A 590 0.10 31.25 -6.93
C PHE A 590 -0.24 32.70 -7.24
N LEU A 591 -1.44 33.11 -6.83
CA LEU A 591 -1.92 34.48 -6.87
C LEU A 591 -1.28 35.29 -5.74
N VAL A 592 -0.99 36.56 -6.01
CA VAL A 592 -0.35 37.48 -5.07
C VAL A 592 -1.31 38.63 -4.77
N ASN A 593 -1.70 38.77 -3.51
CA ASN A 593 -2.45 39.92 -3.03
C ASN A 593 -1.55 40.76 -2.07
N PRO A 594 -1.03 41.91 -2.53
CA PRO A 594 -0.17 42.80 -1.74
C PRO A 594 -0.97 43.85 -0.91
N GLY A 595 -2.30 43.71 -0.86
CA GLY A 595 -3.19 44.71 -0.27
C GLY A 595 -3.38 45.95 -1.14
N LEU A 596 -4.22 46.87 -0.67
CA LEU A 596 -4.50 48.16 -1.32
C LEU A 596 -3.66 49.28 -0.70
N THR A 597 -3.54 50.38 -1.44
CA THR A 597 -3.01 51.65 -0.93
C THR A 597 -3.86 52.17 0.23
N THR A 598 -3.29 53.05 1.07
CA THR A 598 -3.96 53.57 2.30
C THR A 598 -5.30 54.27 2.04
N ASP A 599 -5.53 54.75 0.82
CA ASP A 599 -6.78 55.38 0.36
C ASP A 599 -7.76 54.39 -0.30
N GLY A 600 -7.41 53.11 -0.37
CA GLY A 600 -8.20 52.02 -0.96
C GLY A 600 -8.37 52.11 -2.47
N SER A 601 -7.65 53.01 -3.16
CA SER A 601 -7.93 53.34 -4.57
C SER A 601 -7.21 52.44 -5.58
N THR A 602 -6.06 51.85 -5.20
CA THR A 602 -5.21 51.04 -6.08
C THR A 602 -4.50 49.89 -5.33
N ILE A 603 -4.00 48.89 -6.06
CA ILE A 603 -3.27 47.74 -5.51
C ILE A 603 -1.81 48.14 -5.24
N ASN A 604 -1.24 47.72 -4.10
CA ASN A 604 0.16 48.00 -3.78
C ASN A 604 1.14 47.31 -4.76
N GLY A 605 2.19 48.02 -5.19
CA GLY A 605 3.29 47.42 -5.95
C GLY A 605 4.14 46.46 -5.10
N TRP A 606 4.65 45.39 -5.71
CA TRP A 606 5.42 44.35 -5.02
C TRP A 606 6.55 43.78 -5.88
N THR A 607 7.56 43.17 -5.25
CA THR A 607 8.69 42.48 -5.91
C THR A 607 9.00 41.15 -5.26
N TYR A 608 9.70 40.25 -5.97
CA TYR A 608 10.17 38.97 -5.42
C TYR A 608 11.68 38.96 -5.15
N ILE A 609 12.10 38.17 -4.16
CA ILE A 609 13.50 37.93 -3.81
C ILE A 609 13.75 36.42 -3.77
N LEU A 610 14.62 35.92 -4.64
CA LEU A 610 15.08 34.53 -4.68
C LEU A 610 16.55 34.47 -4.23
N GLU A 611 16.83 33.71 -3.17
CA GLU A 611 18.16 33.65 -2.55
C GLU A 611 18.55 32.23 -2.10
N GLY A 612 19.84 32.02 -1.79
CA GLY A 612 20.43 30.73 -1.39
C GLY A 612 21.45 30.18 -2.38
N ASP A 613 22.30 29.26 -1.91
CA ASP A 613 23.45 28.72 -2.66
C ASP A 613 23.06 28.01 -3.98
N ASN A 614 21.81 27.59 -4.12
CA ASN A 614 21.30 26.97 -5.35
C ASN A 614 20.21 27.79 -6.05
N ALA A 615 20.08 29.08 -5.76
CA ALA A 615 19.10 29.96 -6.41
C ALA A 615 19.18 29.94 -7.94
N ASP A 616 20.40 29.85 -8.48
CA ASP A 616 20.64 29.80 -9.94
C ASP A 616 20.03 28.57 -10.62
N ALA A 617 19.70 27.50 -9.88
CA ALA A 617 19.04 26.32 -10.40
C ALA A 617 17.54 26.54 -10.71
N PHE A 618 16.95 27.63 -10.21
CA PHE A 618 15.53 27.93 -10.30
C PHE A 618 15.24 29.21 -11.10
N GLU A 619 14.07 29.29 -11.71
CA GLU A 619 13.56 30.43 -12.47
C GLU A 619 12.22 30.88 -11.86
N VAL A 620 12.05 32.18 -11.64
CA VAL A 620 10.79 32.80 -11.19
C VAL A 620 10.23 33.64 -12.32
N ARG A 621 8.92 33.51 -12.57
CA ARG A 621 8.17 34.35 -13.52
C ARG A 621 7.00 34.98 -12.79
N ASP A 622 6.92 36.30 -12.83
CA ASP A 622 5.87 37.10 -12.20
C ASP A 622 5.04 37.87 -13.23
N MET A 623 3.81 38.21 -12.85
CA MET A 623 2.92 39.11 -13.57
C MET A 623 2.29 40.07 -12.58
N HIS A 624 2.28 41.35 -12.95
CA HIS A 624 1.79 42.47 -12.16
C HIS A 624 0.60 43.13 -12.85
N ASP A 625 -0.44 43.45 -12.10
CA ASP A 625 -1.56 44.27 -12.56
C ASP A 625 -2.03 45.19 -11.43
N ALA A 626 -1.96 46.50 -11.68
CA ALA A 626 -2.28 47.51 -10.67
C ALA A 626 -3.80 47.78 -10.50
N ALA A 627 -4.63 47.20 -11.37
CA ALA A 627 -6.08 47.41 -11.41
C ALA A 627 -6.89 46.15 -11.06
N ASP A 628 -6.36 44.94 -11.30
CA ASP A 628 -7.04 43.68 -11.00
C ASP A 628 -6.15 42.70 -10.22
N LEU A 629 -6.50 42.49 -8.95
CA LEU A 629 -5.83 41.55 -8.04
C LEU A 629 -5.78 40.12 -8.61
N LYS A 630 -6.73 39.72 -9.45
CA LYS A 630 -6.81 38.35 -10.00
C LYS A 630 -5.74 38.05 -11.06
N LEU A 631 -5.11 39.09 -11.62
CA LEU A 631 -4.09 38.94 -12.65
C LEU A 631 -2.67 38.86 -12.08
N ASN A 632 -2.48 39.29 -10.83
CA ASN A 632 -1.23 39.21 -10.09
C ASN A 632 -0.89 37.76 -9.73
N ARG A 633 0.22 37.24 -10.26
CA ARG A 633 0.64 35.84 -10.04
C ARG A 633 2.13 35.64 -10.16
N LEU A 634 2.63 34.58 -9.52
CA LEU A 634 4.03 34.16 -9.59
C LEU A 634 4.11 32.65 -9.87
N THR A 635 5.05 32.25 -10.73
CA THR A 635 5.35 30.86 -11.10
C THR A 635 6.84 30.54 -10.90
N VAL A 636 7.17 29.41 -10.27
CA VAL A 636 8.54 28.93 -10.05
C VAL A 636 8.84 27.67 -10.87
N ARG A 637 10.04 27.52 -11.43
CA ARG A 637 10.46 26.31 -12.19
C ARG A 637 11.90 25.93 -11.89
N ALA A 638 12.22 24.63 -11.93
CA ALA A 638 13.61 24.16 -12.03
C ALA A 638 14.11 24.32 -13.47
N LYS A 639 15.35 24.77 -13.65
CA LYS A 639 15.92 25.04 -15.00
C LYS A 639 16.39 23.78 -15.72
N LYS A 640 16.87 22.78 -14.97
CA LYS A 640 17.50 21.55 -15.49
C LYS A 640 17.30 20.39 -14.52
N GLN A 641 17.70 19.18 -14.95
CA GLN A 641 17.76 18.01 -14.09
C GLN A 641 18.85 18.18 -13.02
N ASN A 642 18.58 17.72 -11.79
CA ASN A 642 19.58 17.68 -10.73
C ASN A 642 20.46 16.43 -10.88
N GLU A 643 21.53 16.57 -11.65
CA GLU A 643 22.48 15.49 -11.95
C GLU A 643 23.40 15.11 -10.77
N SER A 644 23.28 15.81 -9.63
CA SER A 644 24.11 15.61 -8.45
C SER A 644 23.52 14.57 -7.48
N SER A 645 24.30 14.23 -6.45
CA SER A 645 23.88 13.38 -5.33
C SER A 645 23.20 14.14 -4.18
N ASN A 646 23.09 15.47 -4.27
CA ASN A 646 22.56 16.32 -3.21
C ASN A 646 21.25 17.00 -3.61
N THR A 647 20.35 17.21 -2.66
CA THR A 647 19.14 18.04 -2.87
C THR A 647 19.54 19.50 -3.03
N LEU A 648 19.14 20.14 -4.13
CA LEU A 648 19.32 21.58 -4.33
C LEU A 648 18.28 22.36 -3.53
N LYS A 649 18.67 23.49 -2.92
CA LYS A 649 17.78 24.31 -2.07
C LYS A 649 17.92 25.81 -2.34
N ALA A 650 16.78 26.51 -2.36
CA ALA A 650 16.69 27.96 -2.43
C ALA A 650 15.51 28.47 -1.58
N THR A 651 15.44 29.77 -1.35
CA THR A 651 14.35 30.44 -0.61
C THR A 651 13.80 31.62 -1.40
N LEU A 652 12.47 31.78 -1.36
CA LEU A 652 11.74 32.84 -2.06
C LEU A 652 10.84 33.60 -1.09
N TYR A 653 10.80 34.93 -1.17
CA TYR A 653 9.79 35.77 -0.50
C TYR A 653 9.48 37.04 -1.31
N LEU A 654 8.39 37.72 -0.97
CA LEU A 654 7.93 38.96 -1.60
C LEU A 654 8.10 40.16 -0.66
N ALA A 655 8.26 41.36 -1.21
CA ALA A 655 8.33 42.62 -0.47
C ALA A 655 7.54 43.72 -1.18
N LEU A 656 6.89 44.62 -0.42
CA LEU A 656 6.20 45.78 -1.00
C LEU A 656 7.22 46.79 -1.53
N GLU A 657 6.91 47.43 -2.65
CA GLU A 657 7.79 48.46 -3.24
C GLU A 657 7.81 49.74 -2.39
N ALA A 658 6.65 50.14 -1.88
CA ALA A 658 6.49 51.37 -1.10
C ALA A 658 7.05 51.23 0.34
N ASP A 659 7.05 50.02 0.89
CA ASP A 659 7.66 49.68 2.18
C ASP A 659 8.32 48.29 2.15
N PRO A 660 9.61 48.20 1.82
CA PRO A 660 10.33 46.93 1.75
C PRO A 660 10.45 46.16 3.08
N THR A 661 10.02 46.75 4.20
CA THR A 661 9.98 46.05 5.50
C THR A 661 8.77 45.13 5.62
N VAL A 662 7.72 45.36 4.83
CA VAL A 662 6.54 44.49 4.74
C VAL A 662 6.84 43.35 3.76
N LYS A 663 6.90 42.12 4.27
CA LYS A 663 7.31 40.93 3.52
C LYS A 663 6.26 39.83 3.57
N SER A 664 6.22 38.98 2.54
CA SER A 664 5.49 37.71 2.62
C SER A 664 6.21 36.70 3.52
N GLN A 665 5.55 35.57 3.79
CA GLN A 665 6.22 34.39 4.30
C GLN A 665 7.33 33.90 3.35
N VAL A 666 8.32 33.21 3.93
CA VAL A 666 9.40 32.56 3.18
C VAL A 666 8.90 31.22 2.63
N ILE A 667 9.16 30.99 1.35
CA ILE A 667 8.83 29.78 0.61
C ILE A 667 10.13 29.00 0.36
N ALA A 668 10.22 27.77 0.85
CA ALA A 668 11.35 26.89 0.60
C ALA A 668 11.23 26.23 -0.78
N ILE A 669 12.28 26.25 -1.59
CA ILE A 669 12.31 25.59 -2.91
C ILE A 669 13.34 24.48 -2.88
N THR A 670 12.96 23.24 -3.24
CA THR A 670 13.90 22.12 -3.29
C THR A 670 13.82 21.33 -4.61
N GLN A 671 14.93 20.70 -5.00
CA GLN A 671 14.97 19.73 -6.11
C GLN A 671 15.73 18.48 -5.70
N ARG A 672 15.09 17.31 -5.77
CA ARG A 672 15.67 16.01 -5.38
C ARG A 672 16.83 15.59 -6.31
N PRO A 673 17.83 14.84 -5.83
CA PRO A 673 18.89 14.29 -6.67
C PRO A 673 18.41 13.09 -7.49
N MET A 674 19.12 12.76 -8.57
CA MET A 674 18.90 11.50 -9.30
C MET A 674 19.13 10.29 -8.39
N SER A 675 18.25 9.29 -8.50
CA SER A 675 18.38 8.02 -7.78
C SER A 675 17.84 6.86 -8.59
N PHE A 676 18.31 5.65 -8.27
CA PHE A 676 17.79 4.40 -8.81
C PHE A 676 17.84 3.32 -7.73
N SER A 677 16.96 2.32 -7.81
CA SER A 677 16.90 1.18 -6.90
C SER A 677 17.32 -0.10 -7.60
N THR A 678 17.87 -1.05 -6.83
CA THR A 678 18.28 -2.36 -7.35
C THR A 678 17.10 -3.29 -7.64
N GLY A 679 15.90 -2.96 -7.13
CA GLY A 679 14.73 -3.84 -7.14
C GLY A 679 14.87 -5.08 -6.25
N ILE A 680 15.95 -5.22 -5.47
CA ILE A 680 16.24 -6.38 -4.62
C ILE A 680 15.82 -6.06 -3.18
N VAL A 681 14.88 -6.85 -2.62
CA VAL A 681 14.47 -6.71 -1.22
C VAL A 681 15.67 -6.93 -0.30
N GLY A 682 15.98 -5.92 0.53
CA GLY A 682 17.13 -5.97 1.44
C GLY A 682 18.51 -5.95 0.77
N ASN A 683 18.59 -5.64 -0.53
CA ASN A 683 19.84 -5.58 -1.30
C ASN A 683 20.71 -6.85 -1.18
N THR A 684 20.11 -8.02 -0.97
CA THR A 684 20.84 -9.29 -0.81
C THR A 684 20.16 -10.40 -1.60
N LEU A 685 20.94 -11.11 -2.42
CA LEU A 685 20.52 -12.31 -3.12
C LEU A 685 21.20 -13.53 -2.52
N TYR A 686 20.43 -14.57 -2.24
CA TYR A 686 20.98 -15.85 -1.79
C TYR A 686 21.05 -16.83 -2.96
N VAL A 687 22.19 -17.49 -3.10
CA VAL A 687 22.41 -18.55 -4.10
C VAL A 687 22.93 -19.77 -3.37
N SER A 688 22.31 -20.93 -3.61
CA SER A 688 22.83 -22.18 -3.05
C SER A 688 24.13 -22.59 -3.75
N GLU A 689 24.98 -23.35 -3.08
CA GLU A 689 26.25 -23.78 -3.67
C GLU A 689 26.07 -24.67 -4.92
N ASN A 690 24.92 -25.33 -5.06
CA ASN A 690 24.60 -26.16 -6.23
C ASN A 690 23.99 -25.38 -7.41
N GLU A 691 23.67 -24.11 -7.22
CA GLU A 691 23.13 -23.24 -8.26
C GLU A 691 24.23 -22.44 -8.93
N ASP A 692 24.11 -22.26 -10.24
CA ASP A 692 25.08 -21.54 -11.05
C ASP A 692 24.68 -20.09 -11.32
N LYS A 693 23.45 -19.66 -10.96
CA LYS A 693 22.90 -18.35 -11.33
C LYS A 693 22.03 -17.75 -10.23
N THR A 694 22.07 -16.43 -10.10
CA THR A 694 21.12 -15.67 -9.27
C THR A 694 19.74 -15.60 -9.92
N GLN A 695 18.76 -15.13 -9.13
CA GLN A 695 17.52 -14.59 -9.67
C GLN A 695 17.78 -13.37 -10.56
N THR A 696 16.81 -13.03 -11.42
CA THR A 696 16.89 -11.87 -12.32
C THR A 696 16.88 -10.55 -11.52
N VAL A 697 17.87 -9.70 -11.76
CA VAL A 697 17.95 -8.33 -11.26
C VAL A 697 17.28 -7.39 -12.25
N ASN A 698 16.39 -6.53 -11.74
CA ASN A 698 15.67 -5.54 -12.52
C ASN A 698 15.74 -4.18 -11.81
N LEU A 699 16.63 -3.32 -12.31
CA LEU A 699 16.85 -1.99 -11.73
C LEU A 699 15.63 -1.09 -11.99
N GLN A 700 15.37 -0.18 -11.07
CA GLN A 700 14.27 0.78 -11.16
C GLN A 700 14.83 2.19 -11.13
N GLY A 701 14.57 2.95 -12.18
CA GLY A 701 15.01 4.34 -12.31
C GLY A 701 14.39 4.99 -13.55
N GLY A 702 14.76 6.24 -13.82
CA GLY A 702 14.31 6.95 -15.02
C GLY A 702 14.68 6.20 -16.31
N SER A 703 13.77 6.15 -17.28
CA SER A 703 13.97 5.40 -18.53
C SER A 703 15.13 5.92 -19.39
N SER A 704 15.51 7.19 -19.22
CA SER A 704 16.68 7.81 -19.85
C SER A 704 18.01 7.49 -19.16
N MET A 705 17.98 6.93 -17.95
CA MET A 705 19.19 6.66 -17.17
C MET A 705 19.94 5.43 -17.71
N ARG A 706 21.26 5.46 -17.55
CA ARG A 706 22.17 4.35 -17.87
C ARG A 706 23.01 4.00 -16.66
N TRP A 707 23.44 2.75 -16.56
CA TRP A 707 24.20 2.24 -15.43
C TRP A 707 25.37 1.37 -15.86
N ILE A 708 26.40 1.32 -15.01
CA ILE A 708 27.58 0.45 -15.12
C ILE A 708 27.59 -0.46 -13.90
N ALA A 709 27.88 -1.75 -14.10
CA ALA A 709 28.11 -2.70 -13.01
C ALA A 709 29.59 -3.06 -12.88
N GLU A 710 30.04 -3.14 -11.64
CA GLU A 710 31.38 -3.58 -11.25
C GLU A 710 31.25 -4.67 -10.18
N LEU A 711 32.06 -5.73 -10.31
CA LEU A 711 32.17 -6.77 -9.29
C LEU A 711 33.29 -6.39 -8.32
N GLU A 712 32.96 -6.28 -7.05
CA GLU A 712 33.94 -6.03 -5.99
C GLU A 712 34.52 -7.34 -5.44
N GLN A 713 35.58 -7.23 -4.64
CA GLN A 713 36.19 -8.41 -4.02
C GLN A 713 35.21 -9.12 -3.06
N PRO A 714 35.16 -10.45 -3.09
CA PRO A 714 34.31 -11.22 -2.19
C PRO A 714 34.81 -11.20 -0.75
N GLU A 715 33.87 -11.26 0.18
CA GLU A 715 34.11 -11.36 1.62
C GLU A 715 33.58 -12.70 2.16
N PRO A 716 34.39 -13.48 2.91
CA PRO A 716 35.81 -13.28 3.17
C PRO A 716 36.69 -13.57 1.95
N ALA A 717 37.96 -13.13 1.99
CA ALA A 717 38.92 -13.38 0.92
C ALA A 717 39.04 -14.89 0.60
N LEU A 718 38.97 -15.20 -0.70
CA LEU A 718 38.92 -16.57 -1.22
C LEU A 718 40.31 -17.14 -1.44
N GLN A 719 40.43 -18.46 -1.26
CA GLN A 719 41.65 -19.19 -1.59
C GLN A 719 41.80 -19.41 -3.09
N HIS A 720 40.69 -19.42 -3.83
CA HIS A 720 40.65 -19.60 -5.27
C HIS A 720 40.05 -18.38 -5.97
N ILE A 721 40.41 -18.22 -7.25
CA ILE A 721 39.85 -17.19 -8.13
C ILE A 721 38.71 -17.82 -8.92
N TYR A 722 37.54 -17.18 -8.91
CA TYR A 722 36.34 -17.64 -9.59
C TYR A 722 35.97 -16.67 -10.72
N ASP A 723 35.67 -17.22 -11.90
CA ASP A 723 35.21 -16.45 -13.07
C ASP A 723 33.70 -16.15 -12.93
N VAL A 724 33.39 -15.08 -12.18
CA VAL A 724 32.02 -14.64 -11.94
C VAL A 724 31.56 -13.72 -13.09
N LYS A 725 30.46 -14.08 -13.72
CA LYS A 725 29.97 -13.41 -14.93
C LYS A 725 28.64 -12.72 -14.70
N MET A 726 28.46 -11.58 -15.33
CA MET A 726 27.13 -11.01 -15.53
C MET A 726 26.57 -11.56 -16.85
N ILE A 727 25.31 -11.98 -16.85
CA ILE A 727 24.62 -12.54 -18.02
C ILE A 727 23.24 -11.89 -18.16
N SER A 728 22.75 -11.80 -19.39
CA SER A 728 21.39 -11.35 -19.67
C SER A 728 20.34 -12.35 -19.20
N GLU A 729 19.07 -11.97 -19.22
CA GLU A 729 17.94 -12.86 -18.89
C GLU A 729 17.95 -14.17 -19.71
N THR A 730 18.40 -14.10 -20.98
CA THR A 730 18.52 -15.24 -21.90
C THR A 730 19.85 -16.01 -21.77
N GLY A 731 20.78 -15.54 -20.94
CA GLY A 731 22.05 -16.22 -20.66
C GLY A 731 23.24 -15.78 -21.51
N THR A 732 23.11 -14.75 -22.35
CA THR A 732 24.25 -14.14 -23.07
C THR A 732 25.13 -13.36 -22.12
N GLU A 733 26.45 -13.54 -22.19
CA GLU A 733 27.43 -12.83 -21.36
C GLU A 733 27.35 -11.30 -21.56
N MET A 734 27.41 -10.58 -20.44
CA MET A 734 27.37 -9.12 -20.37
C MET A 734 28.67 -8.65 -19.68
N PRO A 735 29.53 -7.87 -20.37
CA PRO A 735 30.78 -7.41 -19.78
C PRO A 735 30.56 -6.49 -18.57
N TRP A 736 31.38 -6.68 -17.54
CA TRP A 736 31.54 -5.71 -16.44
C TRP A 736 32.10 -4.38 -16.97
N GLY A 737 31.75 -3.26 -16.34
CA GLY A 737 32.26 -1.93 -16.75
C GLY A 737 31.63 -1.33 -18.01
N THR A 738 30.57 -1.93 -18.56
CA THR A 738 29.86 -1.42 -19.75
C THR A 738 28.55 -0.71 -19.39
N ASP A 739 28.16 0.28 -20.20
CA ASP A 739 26.93 1.07 -20.01
C ASP A 739 25.67 0.36 -20.51
N TYR A 740 24.73 0.08 -19.61
CA TYR A 740 23.44 -0.52 -19.92
C TYR A 740 22.28 0.46 -19.69
N ALA A 741 21.18 0.30 -20.42
CA ALA A 741 19.97 1.09 -20.18
C ALA A 741 19.26 0.63 -18.91
N MET A 742 18.55 1.53 -18.20
CA MET A 742 17.89 1.22 -16.92
C MET A 742 16.95 -0.01 -16.99
N GLY A 743 16.23 -0.21 -18.10
CA GLY A 743 15.36 -1.38 -18.30
C GLY A 743 16.07 -2.71 -18.60
N THR A 744 17.40 -2.74 -18.62
CA THR A 744 18.18 -3.96 -18.92
C THR A 744 18.16 -4.91 -17.73
N LYS A 745 17.68 -6.13 -17.94
CA LYS A 745 17.66 -7.20 -16.93
C LYS A 745 18.87 -8.10 -17.04
N PHE A 746 19.41 -8.54 -15.90
CA PHE A 746 20.59 -9.41 -15.85
C PHE A 746 20.53 -10.41 -14.68
N LYS A 747 21.44 -11.38 -14.68
CA LYS A 747 21.71 -12.34 -13.60
C LYS A 747 23.23 -12.40 -13.39
N ILE A 748 23.65 -12.85 -12.21
CA ILE A 748 25.05 -13.19 -11.97
C ILE A 748 25.22 -14.70 -12.02
N GLN A 749 26.12 -15.15 -12.89
CA GLN A 749 26.54 -16.54 -12.99
C GLN A 749 27.78 -16.77 -12.13
N LEU A 750 27.70 -17.77 -11.26
CA LEU A 750 28.73 -18.15 -10.30
C LEU A 750 29.20 -19.58 -10.65
N PRO A 751 30.52 -19.80 -10.81
CA PRO A 751 31.05 -21.15 -11.00
C PRO A 751 30.96 -21.99 -9.72
N LYS A 752 31.20 -23.29 -9.84
CA LYS A 752 31.25 -24.23 -8.69
C LYS A 752 32.29 -23.79 -7.65
N THR A 753 31.91 -23.79 -6.36
CA THR A 753 32.83 -23.41 -5.27
C THR A 753 33.74 -24.58 -4.93
N LEU A 754 35.04 -24.32 -4.76
CA LEU A 754 36.03 -25.34 -4.38
C LEU A 754 36.11 -25.49 -2.85
N TYR A 755 36.48 -26.68 -2.36
CA TYR A 755 36.38 -27.13 -0.97
C TYR A 755 36.87 -26.14 0.09
N LYS A 756 37.99 -25.45 -0.14
CA LYS A 756 38.54 -24.51 0.86
C LYS A 756 37.69 -23.27 1.07
N ASP A 757 36.85 -22.94 0.09
CA ASP A 757 35.93 -21.80 0.15
C ASP A 757 34.48 -22.26 0.32
N ALA A 758 34.15 -23.51 -0.01
CA ALA A 758 32.80 -24.06 0.07
C ALA A 758 32.31 -24.28 1.51
N ASN A 759 33.19 -24.30 2.51
CA ASN A 759 32.84 -24.57 3.91
C ASN A 759 32.37 -23.33 4.70
N ARG A 760 32.13 -22.21 4.03
CA ARG A 760 31.71 -20.93 4.61
C ARG A 760 30.85 -20.16 3.61
N ASP A 761 30.06 -19.23 4.11
CA ASP A 761 29.32 -18.32 3.24
C ASP A 761 30.29 -17.37 2.54
N ILE A 762 30.05 -17.11 1.25
CA ILE A 762 30.83 -16.17 0.43
C ILE A 762 29.90 -15.06 -0.02
N THR A 763 30.26 -13.81 0.28
CA THR A 763 29.49 -12.64 -0.13
C THR A 763 30.22 -11.91 -1.24
N TYR A 764 29.65 -11.90 -2.44
CA TYR A 764 30.09 -11.04 -3.53
C TYR A 764 29.31 -9.72 -3.46
N HIS A 765 29.95 -8.61 -3.81
CA HIS A 765 29.27 -7.33 -3.89
C HIS A 765 29.31 -6.80 -5.32
N VAL A 766 28.14 -6.38 -5.80
CA VAL A 766 28.00 -5.74 -7.10
C VAL A 766 27.70 -4.27 -6.85
N LYS A 767 28.59 -3.42 -7.33
CA LYS A 767 28.45 -1.97 -7.32
C LYS A 767 27.85 -1.53 -8.65
N LEU A 768 26.81 -0.73 -8.59
CA LEU A 768 26.11 -0.15 -9.71
C LEU A 768 26.31 1.37 -9.67
N THR A 769 26.71 1.98 -10.78
CA THR A 769 26.95 3.43 -10.89
C THR A 769 26.15 4.00 -12.04
N LEU A 770 25.46 5.13 -11.85
CA LEU A 770 24.82 5.83 -12.96
C LEU A 770 25.88 6.48 -13.86
N VAL A 771 25.74 6.31 -15.18
CA VAL A 771 26.71 6.83 -16.15
C VAL A 771 26.77 8.36 -16.06
N GLY A 772 27.99 8.90 -15.92
CA GLY A 772 28.23 10.34 -15.88
C GLY A 772 28.00 11.00 -14.52
N THR A 773 27.78 10.23 -13.45
CA THR A 773 27.52 10.77 -12.10
C THR A 773 28.23 9.95 -11.01
N ASP A 774 28.24 10.50 -9.79
CA ASP A 774 28.76 9.81 -8.59
C ASP A 774 27.68 8.97 -7.87
N VAL A 775 26.47 8.84 -8.44
CA VAL A 775 25.35 8.12 -7.82
C VAL A 775 25.57 6.62 -7.95
N THR A 776 25.69 5.94 -6.81
CA THR A 776 25.95 4.51 -6.75
C THR A 776 24.93 3.76 -5.90
N SER A 777 24.71 2.49 -6.21
CA SER A 777 23.94 1.53 -5.41
C SER A 777 24.72 0.22 -5.32
N ARG A 778 24.50 -0.55 -4.26
CA ARG A 778 25.25 -1.77 -3.99
C ARG A 778 24.32 -2.88 -3.52
N PHE A 779 24.50 -4.09 -4.02
CA PHE A 779 23.83 -5.28 -3.50
C PHE A 779 24.81 -6.43 -3.32
N ALA A 780 24.47 -7.29 -2.37
CA ALA A 780 25.24 -8.46 -1.99
C ALA A 780 24.67 -9.72 -2.65
N ILE A 781 25.54 -10.67 -2.97
CA ILE A 781 25.19 -12.02 -3.42
C ILE A 781 25.87 -12.98 -2.45
N VAL A 782 25.07 -13.58 -1.59
CA VAL A 782 25.51 -14.54 -0.58
C VAL A 782 25.39 -15.93 -1.17
N ARG A 783 26.53 -16.52 -1.55
CA ARG A 783 26.63 -17.93 -1.87
C ARG A 783 26.77 -18.71 -0.57
N THR A 784 25.74 -19.47 -0.22
CA THR A 784 25.68 -20.19 1.06
C THR A 784 26.70 -21.31 1.11
N MET A 785 27.23 -21.61 2.30
CA MET A 785 28.15 -22.72 2.53
C MET A 785 27.56 -24.06 2.07
N LEU A 786 28.42 -24.89 1.46
CA LEU A 786 28.12 -26.27 1.15
C LEU A 786 27.98 -27.06 2.45
N LYS A 787 26.76 -27.52 2.72
CA LYS A 787 26.48 -28.35 3.89
C LYS A 787 27.11 -29.74 3.70
N PRO A 788 28.02 -30.18 4.59
CA PRO A 788 28.60 -31.50 4.50
C PRO A 788 27.56 -32.58 4.78
N ILE A 789 27.64 -33.69 4.05
CA ILE A 789 26.72 -34.82 4.20
C ILE A 789 27.16 -35.77 5.32
N THR A 790 26.21 -36.53 5.86
CA THR A 790 26.51 -37.67 6.73
C THR A 790 27.23 -38.75 5.92
N ILE A 791 28.32 -39.28 6.48
CA ILE A 791 29.15 -40.31 5.82
C ILE A 791 28.76 -41.68 6.35
N ASN A 792 28.44 -42.61 5.45
CA ASN A 792 28.31 -44.03 5.80
C ASN A 792 29.50 -44.83 5.26
N VAL A 793 30.07 -45.67 6.14
CA VAL A 793 31.25 -46.49 5.84
C VAL A 793 30.89 -47.97 5.94
N ALA A 794 31.26 -48.76 4.95
CA ALA A 794 31.01 -50.20 4.92
C ALA A 794 32.25 -50.99 4.49
N ASN A 795 32.26 -52.28 4.82
CA ASN A 795 33.15 -53.27 4.23
C ASN A 795 32.41 -53.96 3.08
N LEU A 796 33.04 -54.05 1.90
CA LEU A 796 32.56 -54.86 0.78
C LEU A 796 32.55 -56.34 1.17
N TYR A 797 33.61 -56.81 1.86
CA TYR A 797 33.72 -58.13 2.45
C TYR A 797 34.52 -58.13 3.76
N GLY A 798 34.41 -59.20 4.55
CA GLY A 798 35.07 -59.34 5.86
C GLY A 798 36.46 -59.97 5.79
N GLY A 799 37.09 -60.24 6.93
CA GLY A 799 38.42 -60.87 7.01
C GLY A 799 39.62 -59.92 6.80
N TYR A 800 40.78 -60.47 6.43
CA TYR A 800 42.01 -59.69 6.18
C TYR A 800 41.80 -58.56 5.16
N GLY A 801 42.30 -57.37 5.44
CA GLY A 801 42.05 -56.18 4.61
C GLY A 801 40.68 -55.52 4.78
N ALA A 802 39.79 -56.04 5.65
CA ALA A 802 38.55 -55.37 6.01
C ALA A 802 38.78 -54.35 7.14
N LEU A 803 38.04 -53.23 7.12
CA LEU A 803 38.15 -52.23 8.18
C LEU A 803 37.69 -52.82 9.52
N GLY A 804 38.56 -52.71 10.53
CA GLY A 804 38.33 -53.27 11.87
C GLY A 804 38.87 -54.68 12.08
N ASN A 805 39.42 -55.34 11.05
CA ASN A 805 40.08 -56.63 11.21
C ASN A 805 41.56 -56.48 11.60
N SER A 806 41.98 -57.15 12.68
CA SER A 806 43.37 -57.36 13.10
C SER A 806 44.30 -56.15 12.85
N ILE A 807 45.12 -56.19 11.80
CA ILE A 807 46.18 -55.24 11.49
C ILE A 807 45.63 -53.88 11.03
N LEU A 808 44.57 -53.86 10.20
CA LEU A 808 43.98 -52.62 9.68
C LEU A 808 43.17 -51.86 10.75
N SER A 809 42.97 -52.46 11.93
CA SER A 809 42.34 -51.77 13.07
C SER A 809 43.09 -50.52 13.51
N VAL A 810 44.42 -50.48 13.34
CA VAL A 810 45.24 -49.30 13.65
C VAL A 810 44.87 -48.15 12.72
N PHE A 811 44.76 -48.41 11.42
CA PHE A 811 44.27 -47.42 10.44
C PHE A 811 42.84 -46.96 10.77
N ARG A 812 41.93 -47.87 11.11
CA ARG A 812 40.55 -47.55 11.53
C ARG A 812 40.52 -46.56 12.69
N ASN A 813 41.39 -46.73 13.68
CA ASN A 813 41.36 -45.92 14.89
C ASN A 813 41.68 -44.43 14.62
N TYR A 814 42.49 -44.12 13.60
CA TYR A 814 42.69 -42.75 13.15
C TYR A 814 41.39 -42.11 12.65
N GLY A 815 40.55 -42.84 11.92
CA GLY A 815 39.26 -42.35 11.43
C GLY A 815 38.19 -42.17 12.51
N ASN A 816 38.30 -42.89 13.63
CA ASN A 816 37.34 -42.84 14.75
C ASN A 816 37.71 -41.79 15.83
N TYR A 817 38.92 -41.22 15.78
CA TYR A 817 39.41 -40.38 16.86
C TYR A 817 39.02 -38.91 16.66
N ALA A 818 37.99 -38.45 17.38
CA ALA A 818 37.43 -37.12 17.26
C ALA A 818 38.46 -35.98 17.45
N THR A 819 39.41 -36.13 18.38
CA THR A 819 40.45 -35.12 18.65
C THR A 819 41.41 -34.93 17.48
N PHE A 820 41.51 -35.89 16.56
CA PHE A 820 42.32 -35.70 15.36
C PHE A 820 41.74 -34.68 14.40
N PHE A 821 40.46 -34.35 14.51
CA PHE A 821 39.80 -33.35 13.68
C PHE A 821 39.85 -31.93 14.29
N GLY A 822 40.69 -31.71 15.32
CA GLY A 822 41.12 -30.40 15.81
C GLY A 822 41.74 -30.48 17.22
N PRO A 823 42.78 -29.67 17.57
CA PRO A 823 43.10 -28.34 17.06
C PRO A 823 44.57 -28.22 16.57
N LYS A 824 44.80 -28.64 15.33
CA LYS A 824 45.68 -28.02 14.31
C LYS A 824 45.74 -28.87 13.01
N GLY A 825 44.99 -29.99 12.93
CA GLY A 825 44.60 -30.66 11.67
C GLY A 825 43.10 -30.87 11.53
N VAL A 826 42.38 -29.86 11.02
CA VAL A 826 40.91 -29.84 11.01
C VAL A 826 40.37 -30.38 9.68
N VAL A 827 39.55 -31.43 9.76
CA VAL A 827 38.59 -31.83 8.72
C VAL A 827 37.22 -31.79 9.38
N TYR A 828 36.36 -30.90 8.93
CA TYR A 828 35.04 -30.76 9.54
C TYR A 828 34.22 -32.02 9.24
N THR A 829 33.70 -32.69 10.26
CA THR A 829 32.76 -33.82 10.08
C THR A 829 31.47 -33.49 10.81
N PRO A 830 30.30 -33.50 10.14
CA PRO A 830 29.04 -33.12 10.80
C PRO A 830 28.67 -34.10 11.92
N VAL A 831 29.04 -35.38 11.76
CA VAL A 831 28.94 -36.44 12.77
C VAL A 831 30.10 -37.42 12.54
N THR A 832 30.72 -37.92 13.60
CA THR A 832 31.71 -39.01 13.50
C THR A 832 31.02 -40.26 12.96
N PRO A 833 31.39 -40.78 11.78
CA PRO A 833 30.72 -41.94 11.21
C PRO A 833 31.01 -43.19 12.04
N THR A 834 30.04 -44.10 12.11
CA THR A 834 30.26 -45.40 12.76
C THR A 834 31.09 -46.27 11.82
N LEU A 835 32.34 -46.53 12.19
CA LEU A 835 33.24 -47.34 11.37
C LEU A 835 33.03 -48.85 11.64
N PRO A 836 32.88 -49.68 10.59
CA PRO A 836 32.81 -51.14 10.69
C PRO A 836 33.90 -51.71 11.61
N ASN A 837 33.53 -52.68 12.44
CA ASN A 837 34.44 -53.33 13.41
C ASN A 837 34.39 -54.86 13.35
N ASN A 838 33.75 -55.43 12.33
CA ASN A 838 33.47 -56.86 12.29
C ASN A 838 34.68 -57.65 11.79
N GLU A 839 35.19 -58.55 12.63
CA GLU A 839 36.26 -59.50 12.26
C GLU A 839 35.75 -60.71 11.45
N SER A 840 34.43 -60.87 11.34
CA SER A 840 33.81 -62.02 10.66
C SER A 840 34.23 -62.11 9.19
N ASN A 841 34.70 -63.29 8.77
CA ASN A 841 35.15 -63.60 7.42
C ASN A 841 34.02 -63.66 6.35
N SER A 842 32.77 -63.39 6.74
CA SER A 842 31.61 -63.42 5.84
C SER A 842 30.72 -62.17 5.93
N ALA A 843 31.11 -61.16 6.72
CA ALA A 843 30.34 -59.93 6.88
C ALA A 843 30.71 -58.88 5.81
N GLY A 844 29.72 -58.34 5.10
CA GLY A 844 29.96 -57.27 4.13
C GLY A 844 28.73 -56.99 3.27
N VAL A 845 28.79 -55.91 2.48
CA VAL A 845 27.69 -55.48 1.61
C VAL A 845 27.83 -55.93 0.15
N GLY A 846 28.89 -56.65 -0.20
CA GLY A 846 29.34 -56.82 -1.59
C GLY A 846 28.36 -57.44 -2.59
N ALA A 847 27.33 -58.16 -2.14
CA ALA A 847 26.25 -58.64 -3.01
C ALA A 847 25.32 -57.51 -3.49
N SER A 848 25.14 -56.48 -2.68
CA SER A 848 24.29 -55.31 -2.95
C SER A 848 24.74 -54.15 -2.08
N ILE A 849 25.56 -53.25 -2.63
CA ILE A 849 26.10 -52.09 -1.91
C ILE A 849 24.96 -51.06 -1.74
N PRO A 850 24.56 -50.71 -0.50
CA PRO A 850 23.51 -49.72 -0.28
C PRO A 850 23.87 -48.36 -0.89
N ASP A 851 22.84 -47.66 -1.34
CA ASP A 851 23.01 -46.47 -2.16
C ASP A 851 23.55 -45.27 -1.36
N ASP A 852 23.28 -45.27 -0.05
CA ASP A 852 23.69 -44.31 0.96
C ASP A 852 25.09 -44.58 1.53
N VAL A 853 25.80 -45.64 1.10
CA VAL A 853 27.22 -45.85 1.43
C VAL A 853 28.09 -44.88 0.63
N ASN A 854 28.96 -44.14 1.33
CA ASN A 854 29.89 -43.19 0.74
C ASN A 854 31.33 -43.73 0.72
N VAL A 855 31.73 -44.51 1.72
CA VAL A 855 33.09 -45.05 1.81
C VAL A 855 33.06 -46.56 1.87
N LEU A 856 33.80 -47.22 1.00
CA LEU A 856 33.85 -48.68 0.93
C LEU A 856 35.28 -49.21 1.10
N PHE A 857 35.45 -50.06 2.10
CA PHE A 857 36.68 -50.82 2.32
C PHE A 857 36.54 -52.22 1.76
N SER A 858 37.61 -52.73 1.19
CA SER A 858 37.47 -53.79 0.22
C SER A 858 37.40 -55.20 0.83
N GLY A 859 38.14 -55.47 1.91
CA GLY A 859 38.07 -56.76 2.62
C GLY A 859 38.91 -57.88 2.01
N ARG A 860 38.76 -59.09 2.58
CA ARG A 860 39.34 -60.32 2.02
C ARG A 860 38.49 -60.78 0.86
N TYR A 861 39.06 -61.52 -0.07
CA TYR A 861 38.29 -62.07 -1.18
C TYR A 861 38.55 -63.54 -1.34
N ALA A 862 37.47 -64.31 -1.36
CA ALA A 862 37.48 -65.67 -1.82
C ALA A 862 37.11 -65.66 -3.31
N THR A 863 37.66 -66.60 -4.08
CA THR A 863 37.35 -66.81 -5.50
C THR A 863 35.84 -67.00 -5.77
N ALA A 864 35.06 -67.36 -4.75
CA ALA A 864 33.60 -67.46 -4.77
C ALA A 864 32.84 -66.11 -4.72
N ALA A 865 33.52 -64.97 -4.46
CA ALA A 865 32.95 -63.63 -4.31
C ALA A 865 33.31 -62.67 -5.47
N SER A 866 33.74 -63.21 -6.62
CA SER A 866 34.26 -62.45 -7.77
C SER A 866 33.32 -61.37 -8.33
N GLY A 867 32.00 -61.53 -8.19
CA GLY A 867 31.00 -60.53 -8.61
C GLY A 867 30.98 -59.25 -7.76
N TYR A 868 31.56 -59.26 -6.55
CA TYR A 868 31.53 -58.09 -5.66
C TYR A 868 32.40 -56.94 -6.17
N TYR A 869 33.41 -57.24 -6.99
CA TYR A 869 34.28 -56.23 -7.60
C TYR A 869 33.62 -55.51 -8.77
N ASP A 870 32.85 -56.24 -9.56
CA ASP A 870 32.04 -55.63 -10.61
C ASP A 870 31.03 -54.66 -9.97
N ASN A 871 30.47 -55.02 -8.81
CA ASN A 871 29.63 -54.13 -8.01
C ASN A 871 30.40 -52.92 -7.46
N LEU A 872 31.63 -53.09 -6.97
CA LEU A 872 32.49 -51.98 -6.49
C LEU A 872 32.80 -50.97 -7.62
N ILE A 873 33.23 -51.47 -8.78
CA ILE A 873 33.54 -50.62 -9.94
C ILE A 873 32.28 -49.88 -10.40
N THR A 874 31.17 -50.60 -10.55
CA THR A 874 29.86 -50.00 -10.89
C THR A 874 29.45 -48.95 -9.85
N TRP A 875 29.67 -49.21 -8.57
CA TRP A 875 29.35 -48.28 -7.49
C TRP A 875 30.20 -47.00 -7.56
N LEU A 876 31.50 -47.12 -7.87
CA LEU A 876 32.41 -45.99 -8.08
C LEU A 876 32.14 -45.22 -9.38
N GLU A 877 31.81 -45.88 -10.49
CA GLU A 877 31.51 -45.18 -11.75
C GLU A 877 30.20 -44.38 -11.67
N ASN A 878 29.27 -44.81 -10.82
CA ASN A 878 28.06 -44.06 -10.47
C ASN A 878 28.28 -42.95 -9.41
N SER A 879 29.53 -42.65 -9.04
CA SER A 879 29.92 -41.70 -7.99
C SER A 879 29.76 -40.18 -8.27
N PRO A 880 29.67 -39.65 -9.52
CA PRO A 880 29.71 -38.19 -9.75
C PRO A 880 28.70 -37.36 -8.95
N LYS A 881 27.57 -37.96 -8.52
CA LYS A 881 26.53 -37.29 -7.72
C LYS A 881 26.38 -37.82 -6.29
N LYS A 882 27.19 -38.81 -5.87
CA LYS A 882 26.98 -39.57 -4.61
C LYS A 882 28.18 -39.54 -3.65
N ASN A 883 29.21 -38.75 -3.94
CA ASN A 883 30.41 -38.59 -3.12
C ASN A 883 31.00 -39.92 -2.61
N ARG A 884 31.22 -40.87 -3.53
CA ARG A 884 31.69 -42.23 -3.19
C ARG A 884 33.21 -42.34 -3.30
N PHE A 885 33.83 -43.07 -2.37
CA PHE A 885 35.27 -43.29 -2.30
C PHE A 885 35.61 -44.72 -1.84
N ALA A 886 36.59 -45.38 -2.46
CA ALA A 886 36.99 -46.74 -2.09
C ALA A 886 38.42 -46.81 -1.56
N VAL A 887 38.65 -47.76 -0.64
CA VAL A 887 39.98 -48.15 -0.18
C VAL A 887 40.16 -49.64 -0.42
N VAL A 888 41.06 -49.98 -1.33
CA VAL A 888 41.37 -51.35 -1.76
C VAL A 888 42.66 -51.83 -1.11
N VAL A 889 42.56 -52.88 -0.31
CA VAL A 889 43.70 -53.50 0.38
C VAL A 889 44.03 -54.85 -0.26
N LEU A 890 45.31 -55.12 -0.50
CA LEU A 890 45.80 -56.29 -1.23
C LEU A 890 46.14 -57.49 -0.33
N ASP A 891 45.67 -57.54 0.92
CA ASP A 891 45.91 -58.65 1.88
C ASP A 891 45.23 -59.98 1.50
N ASN A 892 45.60 -60.51 0.34
CA ASN A 892 45.02 -61.68 -0.29
C ASN A 892 46.10 -62.49 -1.00
N SER A 893 45.72 -63.67 -1.50
CA SER A 893 46.65 -64.48 -2.28
C SER A 893 47.03 -63.77 -3.58
N ALA A 894 48.22 -64.07 -4.11
CA ALA A 894 48.67 -63.49 -5.37
C ALA A 894 47.68 -63.74 -6.53
N SER A 895 47.00 -64.89 -6.55
CA SER A 895 45.97 -65.20 -7.55
C SER A 895 44.72 -64.34 -7.40
N ASP A 896 44.28 -64.06 -6.16
CA ASP A 896 43.09 -63.24 -5.92
C ASP A 896 43.39 -61.76 -6.24
N ASN A 897 44.57 -61.25 -5.88
CA ASN A 897 45.00 -59.91 -6.25
C ASN A 897 45.15 -59.75 -7.77
N GLN A 898 45.69 -60.75 -8.46
CA GLN A 898 45.78 -60.72 -9.91
C GLN A 898 44.38 -60.68 -10.57
N ALA A 899 43.42 -61.46 -10.05
CA ALA A 899 42.04 -61.45 -10.51
C ALA A 899 41.35 -60.09 -10.28
N LEU A 900 41.61 -59.45 -9.14
CA LEU A 900 41.12 -58.11 -8.83
C LEU A 900 41.66 -57.05 -9.80
N PHE A 901 42.98 -57.01 -9.99
CA PHE A 901 43.61 -56.02 -10.86
C PHE A 901 43.27 -56.21 -12.34
N ALA A 902 42.87 -57.42 -12.77
CA ALA A 902 42.31 -57.61 -14.10
C ALA A 902 41.04 -56.76 -14.33
N LYS A 903 40.26 -56.48 -13.26
CA LYS A 903 39.09 -55.60 -13.32
C LYS A 903 39.45 -54.11 -13.36
N PHE A 904 40.57 -53.72 -12.75
CA PHE A 904 41.08 -52.33 -12.73
C PHE A 904 42.05 -52.01 -13.88
N ASN A 905 42.34 -52.96 -14.77
CA ASN A 905 43.27 -52.77 -15.87
C ASN A 905 42.84 -51.63 -16.82
N SER A 906 41.53 -51.42 -16.98
CA SER A 906 40.97 -50.30 -17.76
C SER A 906 41.29 -48.92 -17.17
N TRP A 907 41.62 -48.86 -15.88
CA TRP A 907 42.07 -47.64 -15.19
C TRP A 907 43.60 -47.51 -15.18
N GLY A 908 44.33 -48.42 -15.84
CA GLY A 908 45.79 -48.40 -15.94
C GLY A 908 46.52 -49.00 -14.75
N TYR A 909 45.83 -49.80 -13.93
CA TYR A 909 46.42 -50.52 -12.80
C TYR A 909 46.79 -51.96 -13.20
N THR A 910 47.97 -52.43 -12.79
CA THR A 910 48.41 -53.80 -13.09
C THR A 910 49.10 -54.43 -11.88
N TYR A 911 48.71 -55.66 -11.51
CA TYR A 911 49.29 -56.36 -10.37
C TYR A 911 50.72 -56.86 -10.63
N ARG A 912 51.57 -56.84 -9.60
CA ARG A 912 52.93 -57.36 -9.60
C ARG A 912 53.16 -58.28 -8.40
N SER A 913 53.42 -59.56 -8.66
CA SER A 913 53.84 -60.47 -7.60
C SER A 913 55.32 -60.26 -7.25
N ASN A 914 55.62 -60.08 -5.96
CA ASN A 914 56.99 -59.95 -5.43
C ASN A 914 56.99 -60.21 -3.92
N SER A 915 58.17 -60.55 -3.40
CA SER A 915 58.40 -60.88 -1.99
C SER A 915 59.12 -59.79 -1.19
N GLY A 916 59.12 -58.53 -1.65
CA GLY A 916 59.79 -57.45 -0.95
C GLY A 916 59.17 -57.19 0.43
N THR A 917 59.97 -57.19 1.50
CA THR A 917 59.45 -57.09 2.88
C THR A 917 59.31 -55.67 3.41
N SER A 918 59.63 -54.66 2.59
CA SER A 918 59.45 -53.26 2.96
C SER A 918 59.18 -52.36 1.76
N ALA A 919 58.50 -51.24 2.00
CA ALA A 919 58.29 -50.14 1.07
C ALA A 919 58.87 -48.83 1.66
N THR A 920 59.22 -47.90 0.78
CA THR A 920 59.76 -46.58 1.10
C THR A 920 58.88 -45.48 0.50
N TRP A 921 59.03 -44.26 1.01
CA TRP A 921 58.41 -43.08 0.41
C TRP A 921 58.90 -42.85 -1.01
N VAL A 922 57.97 -42.54 -1.91
CA VAL A 922 58.28 -41.90 -3.20
C VAL A 922 58.41 -40.41 -2.92
N THR A 923 59.59 -39.81 -3.14
CA THR A 923 59.84 -38.39 -2.83
C THR A 923 59.94 -37.51 -4.06
N THR A 924 60.02 -38.11 -5.24
CA THR A 924 60.11 -37.39 -6.52
C THR A 924 58.72 -37.17 -7.09
N HIS A 925 58.17 -35.98 -6.85
CA HIS A 925 56.87 -35.55 -7.35
C HIS A 925 57.00 -34.23 -8.12
N SER A 926 56.41 -34.14 -9.32
CA SER A 926 56.38 -32.92 -10.13
C SER A 926 54.94 -32.42 -10.27
N ASN A 927 54.66 -31.21 -9.74
CA ASN A 927 53.32 -30.60 -9.76
C ASN A 927 52.18 -31.49 -9.21
N ASP A 928 52.50 -32.37 -8.26
CA ASP A 928 51.54 -33.29 -7.66
C ASP A 928 50.81 -32.62 -6.49
N SER A 929 49.57 -32.25 -6.73
CA SER A 929 48.71 -31.54 -5.78
C SER A 929 48.32 -32.41 -4.58
N VAL A 930 48.14 -33.72 -4.76
CA VAL A 930 47.84 -34.66 -3.68
C VAL A 930 49.07 -34.89 -2.81
N TRP A 931 50.25 -35.04 -3.40
CA TRP A 931 51.51 -35.06 -2.64
C TRP A 931 51.68 -33.79 -1.83
N ASN A 932 51.47 -32.62 -2.45
CA ASN A 932 51.51 -31.34 -1.75
C ASN A 932 50.49 -31.28 -0.61
N TYR A 933 49.31 -31.88 -0.73
CA TYR A 933 48.36 -32.01 0.37
C TYR A 933 48.93 -32.82 1.54
N ILE A 934 49.60 -33.94 1.25
CA ILE A 934 50.22 -34.78 2.28
C ILE A 934 51.33 -34.04 3.02
N VAL A 935 52.21 -33.36 2.29
CA VAL A 935 53.45 -32.85 2.88
C VAL A 935 53.43 -31.37 3.24
N LYS A 936 52.49 -30.57 2.72
CA LYS A 936 52.48 -29.10 2.88
C LYS A 936 51.11 -28.51 3.19
N ASN A 937 50.10 -28.80 2.37
CA ASN A 937 48.87 -28.00 2.29
C ASN A 937 47.65 -28.65 2.95
N GLY A 938 47.75 -29.91 3.36
CA GLY A 938 46.69 -30.62 4.05
C GLY A 938 46.63 -30.28 5.54
N PRO A 939 45.55 -30.68 6.23
CA PRO A 939 45.36 -30.36 7.64
C PRO A 939 46.45 -30.96 8.54
N PHE A 940 47.07 -32.08 8.15
CA PHE A 940 48.02 -32.80 9.00
C PHE A 940 49.50 -32.57 8.67
N SER A 941 49.81 -31.87 7.56
CA SER A 941 51.18 -31.61 7.12
C SER A 941 52.03 -30.86 8.16
N ASN A 942 51.39 -30.05 9.01
CA ASN A 942 52.00 -29.24 10.06
C ASN A 942 51.33 -29.46 11.43
N TYR A 943 50.84 -30.67 11.68
CA TYR A 943 50.10 -31.01 12.91
C TYR A 943 50.92 -30.70 14.18
N ASN A 944 52.21 -31.05 14.18
CA ASN A 944 53.18 -30.59 15.17
C ASN A 944 54.29 -29.78 14.48
N PRO A 945 54.29 -28.43 14.59
CA PRO A 945 55.28 -27.57 13.95
C PRO A 945 56.75 -27.79 14.38
N LEU A 946 56.97 -28.49 15.50
CA LEU A 946 58.30 -28.82 16.01
C LEU A 946 58.86 -30.13 15.45
N GLN A 947 58.02 -30.93 14.76
CA GLN A 947 58.38 -32.20 14.14
C GLN A 947 58.34 -32.07 12.62
N LYS A 948 59.23 -32.75 11.90
CA LYS A 948 59.19 -32.85 10.43
C LYS A 948 59.01 -34.30 10.01
N ILE A 949 58.31 -34.53 8.91
CA ILE A 949 58.16 -35.86 8.31
C ILE A 949 59.55 -36.35 7.86
N ASP A 950 59.97 -37.51 8.35
CA ASP A 950 61.16 -38.21 7.85
C ASP A 950 60.76 -39.18 6.74
N PHE A 951 61.25 -38.91 5.53
CA PHE A 951 60.95 -39.71 4.33
C PHE A 951 61.83 -40.96 4.20
N ASN A 952 62.75 -41.23 5.14
CA ASN A 952 63.55 -42.46 5.15
C ASN A 952 62.84 -43.64 5.84
N ALA A 953 61.67 -43.41 6.43
CA ALA A 953 60.92 -44.44 7.14
C ALA A 953 60.56 -45.65 6.25
N LEU A 954 60.81 -46.86 6.75
CA LEU A 954 60.44 -48.12 6.10
C LEU A 954 59.06 -48.60 6.53
N PHE A 955 58.19 -48.91 5.58
CA PHE A 955 56.88 -49.50 5.82
C PHE A 955 56.95 -51.02 5.62
N TYR A 956 56.56 -51.79 6.63
CA TYR A 956 56.69 -53.24 6.64
C TYR A 956 55.64 -53.93 5.78
N ARG A 957 56.03 -55.04 5.14
CA ARG A 957 55.17 -55.89 4.29
C ARG A 957 55.34 -57.37 4.65
N ASP A 958 54.31 -58.17 4.42
CA ASP A 958 54.35 -59.63 4.58
C ASP A 958 55.11 -60.31 3.44
N GLY A 959 55.25 -59.63 2.31
CA GLY A 959 55.86 -60.18 1.09
C GLY A 959 54.98 -61.19 0.35
N ILE A 960 53.71 -61.31 0.70
CA ILE A 960 52.70 -62.21 0.10
C ILE A 960 51.75 -61.40 -0.78
N SER A 961 51.36 -60.21 -0.33
CA SER A 961 50.31 -59.38 -0.95
C SER A 961 50.70 -58.75 -2.30
N GLY A 962 52.00 -58.68 -2.62
CA GLY A 962 52.49 -58.11 -3.88
C GLY A 962 52.39 -56.57 -3.97
N THR A 963 52.72 -56.01 -5.11
CA THR A 963 52.67 -54.57 -5.44
C THR A 963 51.86 -54.38 -6.73
N PHE A 964 51.82 -53.16 -7.25
CA PHE A 964 51.13 -52.86 -8.50
C PHE A 964 51.79 -51.71 -9.27
N ASP A 965 51.51 -51.64 -10.57
CA ASP A 965 51.67 -50.44 -11.36
C ASP A 965 50.44 -49.56 -11.23
N ALA A 966 50.67 -48.26 -11.14
CA ALA A 966 49.63 -47.23 -11.07
C ALA A 966 49.76 -46.27 -12.28
N PRO A 967 48.63 -45.76 -12.80
CA PRO A 967 48.60 -44.82 -13.91
C PRO A 967 49.32 -43.51 -13.55
N GLY A 968 49.73 -42.74 -14.57
CA GLY A 968 50.42 -41.46 -14.36
C GLY A 968 49.57 -40.38 -13.67
N SER A 969 48.24 -40.51 -13.71
CA SER A 969 47.29 -39.63 -13.02
C SER A 969 47.17 -39.90 -11.52
N ALA A 970 47.66 -41.04 -11.03
CA ALA A 970 47.61 -41.41 -9.63
C ALA A 970 48.90 -41.02 -8.90
N THR A 971 48.75 -40.46 -7.71
CA THR A 971 49.86 -40.13 -6.82
C THR A 971 50.40 -41.40 -6.19
N LYS A 972 51.63 -41.79 -6.54
CA LYS A 972 52.35 -42.92 -5.94
C LYS A 972 53.02 -42.44 -4.65
N VAL A 973 52.61 -42.97 -3.50
CA VAL A 973 53.09 -42.50 -2.19
C VAL A 973 54.17 -43.41 -1.63
N LEU A 974 53.97 -44.73 -1.73
CA LEU A 974 54.94 -45.73 -1.30
C LEU A 974 55.30 -46.65 -2.46
N GLU A 975 56.55 -47.06 -2.51
CA GLU A 975 57.05 -48.03 -3.48
C GLU A 975 57.99 -49.05 -2.86
N VAL A 976 58.12 -50.19 -3.54
CA VAL A 976 59.16 -51.17 -3.26
C VAL A 976 60.18 -51.01 -4.36
N ALA A 977 61.40 -50.60 -4.01
CA ALA A 977 62.45 -50.28 -4.97
C ALA A 977 62.59 -51.39 -6.05
N GLY A 978 62.44 -51.00 -7.32
CA GLY A 978 62.50 -51.91 -8.47
C GLY A 978 61.31 -52.87 -8.65
N ASN A 979 60.36 -52.91 -7.71
CA ASN A 979 59.28 -53.91 -7.67
C ASN A 979 57.88 -53.32 -7.79
N GLY A 980 57.71 -51.99 -7.83
CA GLY A 980 56.42 -51.32 -8.12
C GLY A 980 55.81 -50.59 -6.93
N CYS A 981 54.63 -50.04 -7.13
CA CYS A 981 53.92 -49.20 -6.15
C CYS A 981 53.26 -50.05 -5.06
N SER A 982 53.31 -49.55 -3.82
CA SER A 982 52.73 -50.18 -2.65
C SER A 982 51.65 -49.34 -1.96
N LEU A 983 51.52 -48.05 -2.31
CA LEU A 983 50.41 -47.20 -1.91
C LEU A 983 50.19 -46.13 -3.00
N SER A 984 49.00 -46.05 -3.55
CA SER A 984 48.62 -44.99 -4.49
C SER A 984 47.29 -44.35 -4.14
N ILE A 985 47.15 -43.07 -4.49
CA ILE A 985 45.93 -42.28 -4.32
C ILE A 985 45.51 -41.77 -5.70
N ASP A 986 44.30 -42.12 -6.13
CA ASP A 986 43.71 -41.64 -7.38
C ASP A 986 42.39 -40.93 -7.06
N LEU A 987 42.44 -39.59 -7.04
CA LEU A 987 41.26 -38.76 -6.78
C LEU A 987 40.32 -38.66 -7.98
N GLN A 988 40.80 -38.92 -9.20
CA GLN A 988 39.93 -38.94 -10.39
C GLN A 988 39.04 -40.17 -10.39
N LYS A 989 39.58 -41.31 -9.95
CA LYS A 989 38.85 -42.58 -9.76
C LYS A 989 38.28 -42.75 -8.35
N ARG A 990 38.59 -41.82 -7.44
CA ARG A 990 38.16 -41.81 -6.03
C ARG A 990 38.50 -43.12 -5.30
N VAL A 991 39.74 -43.59 -5.48
CA VAL A 991 40.23 -44.85 -4.93
C VAL A 991 41.63 -44.71 -4.34
N ILE A 992 41.87 -45.40 -3.23
CA ILE A 992 43.20 -45.66 -2.68
C ILE A 992 43.50 -47.14 -2.81
N PHE A 993 44.67 -47.47 -3.35
CA PHE A 993 45.21 -48.83 -3.31
C PHE A 993 46.30 -48.92 -2.25
N LEU A 994 46.09 -49.78 -1.26
CA LEU A 994 47.04 -50.11 -0.21
C LEU A 994 47.56 -51.53 -0.44
N GLY A 995 48.84 -51.64 -0.77
CA GLY A 995 49.46 -52.92 -1.14
C GLY A 995 49.51 -53.94 0.00
N ASP A 996 49.51 -53.49 1.26
CA ASP A 996 49.61 -54.36 2.42
C ASP A 996 49.06 -53.64 3.67
N SER A 997 48.21 -54.28 4.48
CA SER A 997 47.72 -53.65 5.71
C SER A 997 48.81 -53.48 6.77
N GLN A 998 49.92 -54.22 6.70
CA GLN A 998 50.98 -54.18 7.70
C GLN A 998 51.79 -52.88 7.68
N HIS A 999 51.65 -52.10 6.61
CA HIS A 999 52.04 -50.69 6.57
C HIS A 999 51.49 -49.90 7.76
N THR A 1000 50.32 -50.28 8.27
CA THR A 1000 49.54 -49.52 9.25
C THR A 1000 49.79 -49.91 10.71
N ASN A 1001 50.47 -51.04 10.99
CA ASN A 1001 50.58 -51.60 12.34
C ASN A 1001 51.99 -51.45 12.95
N THR A 1002 53.03 -51.78 12.18
CA THR A 1002 54.39 -51.89 12.75
C THR A 1002 55.04 -50.51 12.91
N TRP A 1003 55.33 -50.14 14.17
CA TRP A 1003 55.97 -48.86 14.57
C TRP A 1003 55.23 -47.60 14.11
N THR A 1004 53.94 -47.72 13.80
CA THR A 1004 53.06 -46.57 13.61
C THR A 1004 52.60 -46.08 14.99
N PRO A 1005 52.69 -44.79 15.31
CA PRO A 1005 52.20 -44.28 16.57
C PRO A 1005 50.69 -44.50 16.66
N VAL A 1006 50.19 -44.83 17.85
CA VAL A 1006 48.76 -44.85 18.09
C VAL A 1006 48.18 -43.44 17.92
N TYR A 1007 46.96 -43.36 17.40
CA TYR A 1007 46.30 -42.11 17.03
C TYR A 1007 46.36 -41.03 18.14
N ASN A 1008 46.17 -41.37 19.42
CA ASN A 1008 46.21 -40.40 20.51
C ASN A 1008 47.64 -39.98 20.93
N ALA A 1009 48.67 -40.64 20.43
CA ALA A 1009 50.08 -40.34 20.74
C ALA A 1009 50.80 -39.60 19.59
N LEU A 1010 50.14 -39.31 18.46
CA LEU A 1010 50.82 -38.66 17.33
C LEU A 1010 51.44 -37.31 17.74
N ALA A 1011 50.70 -36.50 18.50
CA ALA A 1011 51.17 -35.17 18.92
C ALA A 1011 52.44 -35.21 19.78
N THR A 1012 52.61 -36.29 20.56
CA THR A 1012 53.71 -36.47 21.51
C THR A 1012 54.83 -37.38 20.99
N THR A 1013 54.69 -37.89 19.76
CA THR A 1013 55.70 -38.76 19.16
C THR A 1013 56.96 -37.95 18.88
N THR A 1014 58.11 -38.42 19.35
CA THR A 1014 59.41 -37.74 19.19
C THR A 1014 60.26 -38.30 18.05
N ASN A 1015 60.01 -39.55 17.63
CA ASN A 1015 60.68 -40.18 16.50
C ASN A 1015 60.03 -39.71 15.17
N ASN A 1016 60.79 -38.99 14.35
CA ASN A 1016 60.31 -38.39 13.11
C ASN A 1016 59.86 -39.42 12.06
N GLU A 1017 60.45 -40.62 12.02
CA GLU A 1017 60.01 -41.69 11.12
C GLU A 1017 58.62 -42.21 11.52
N TYR A 1018 58.39 -42.39 12.82
CA TYR A 1018 57.10 -42.85 13.34
C TYR A 1018 56.04 -41.74 13.20
N TYR A 1019 56.41 -40.50 13.49
CA TYR A 1019 55.57 -39.33 13.27
C TYR A 1019 55.12 -39.22 11.81
N GLY A 1020 56.04 -39.37 10.85
CA GLY A 1020 55.73 -39.36 9.41
C GLY A 1020 54.70 -40.41 8.99
N ARG A 1021 54.81 -41.65 9.52
CA ARG A 1021 53.81 -42.72 9.28
C ARG A 1021 52.43 -42.34 9.82
N GLY A 1022 52.36 -41.78 11.02
CA GLY A 1022 51.09 -41.34 11.61
C GLY A 1022 50.44 -40.18 10.86
N VAL A 1023 51.24 -39.20 10.41
CA VAL A 1023 50.75 -38.09 9.55
C VAL A 1023 50.19 -38.61 8.22
N LEU A 1024 50.83 -39.61 7.61
CA LEU A 1024 50.32 -40.24 6.40
C LEU A 1024 48.92 -40.82 6.62
N TRP A 1025 48.72 -41.66 7.64
CA TRP A 1025 47.44 -42.31 7.90
C TRP A 1025 46.32 -41.33 8.24
N ALA A 1026 46.64 -40.29 9.01
CA ALA A 1026 45.71 -39.21 9.28
C ALA A 1026 45.31 -38.43 8.03
N THR A 1027 46.28 -38.16 7.15
CA THR A 1027 46.02 -37.48 5.89
C THR A 1027 45.17 -38.32 4.95
N LEU A 1028 45.38 -39.64 4.88
CA LEU A 1028 44.53 -40.50 4.07
C LEU A 1028 43.07 -40.43 4.56
N TRP A 1029 42.83 -40.44 5.87
CA TRP A 1029 41.49 -40.22 6.40
C TRP A 1029 40.92 -38.83 6.07
N SER A 1030 41.76 -37.79 6.07
CA SER A 1030 41.33 -36.47 5.58
C SER A 1030 40.87 -36.51 4.13
N ILE A 1031 41.61 -37.19 3.26
CA ILE A 1031 41.26 -37.34 1.84
C ILE A 1031 39.96 -38.13 1.69
N ILE A 1032 39.82 -39.25 2.42
CA ILE A 1032 38.62 -40.09 2.40
C ILE A 1032 37.39 -39.28 2.84
N TYR A 1033 37.45 -38.62 3.99
CA TYR A 1033 36.32 -37.86 4.53
C TYR A 1033 35.98 -36.62 3.70
N ASN A 1034 36.97 -35.84 3.25
CA ASN A 1034 36.68 -34.67 2.42
C ASN A 1034 36.11 -35.07 1.06
N THR A 1035 36.58 -36.17 0.46
CA THR A 1035 35.99 -36.66 -0.78
C THR A 1035 34.57 -37.18 -0.56
N ALA A 1036 34.31 -37.88 0.55
CA ALA A 1036 32.98 -38.37 0.88
C ALA A 1036 31.99 -37.26 1.26
N GLN A 1037 32.45 -36.16 1.84
CA GLN A 1037 31.59 -35.04 2.24
C GLN A 1037 31.33 -34.06 1.10
N TYR A 1038 32.39 -33.66 0.41
CA TYR A 1038 32.38 -32.56 -0.55
C TYR A 1038 32.54 -33.02 -2.00
N GLY A 1039 32.79 -34.31 -2.26
CA GLY A 1039 32.84 -34.87 -3.61
C GLY A 1039 33.74 -34.08 -4.56
N ASP A 1040 33.17 -33.67 -5.69
CA ASP A 1040 33.88 -32.90 -6.73
C ASP A 1040 34.27 -31.49 -6.30
N HIS A 1041 33.74 -30.95 -5.21
CA HIS A 1041 34.22 -29.67 -4.65
C HIS A 1041 35.60 -29.84 -4.01
N PHE A 1042 35.90 -31.03 -3.47
CA PHE A 1042 37.22 -31.36 -2.95
C PHE A 1042 38.16 -31.89 -4.03
N THR A 1043 37.74 -32.88 -4.83
CA THR A 1043 38.65 -33.52 -5.79
C THR A 1043 39.09 -32.57 -6.91
N ASP A 1044 38.24 -31.62 -7.32
CA ASP A 1044 38.62 -30.65 -8.35
C ASP A 1044 39.53 -29.53 -7.83
N ALA A 1045 39.67 -29.37 -6.51
CA ALA A 1045 40.68 -28.46 -5.93
C ALA A 1045 42.12 -28.97 -6.14
N PHE A 1046 42.28 -30.20 -6.64
CA PHE A 1046 43.56 -30.82 -6.96
C PHE A 1046 43.89 -30.83 -8.46
N ARG A 1047 42.99 -30.28 -9.29
CA ARG A 1047 43.20 -30.06 -10.72
C ARG A 1047 43.72 -28.65 -10.94
#